data_AF-D0LSX7-F1
#
_entry.id   AF-D0LSX7-F1
#
_cell.length_a   1.000
_cell.length_b   1.000
_cell.length_c   1.000
_cell.angle_alpha   90.00
_cell.angle_beta   90.00
_cell.angle_gamma   90.00
#
_symmetry.space_group_name_H-M   'P 1'
#
loop_
_entity.id
_entity.type
_entity.pdbx_description
1 polymer ?
#
loop_
_entity_poly.entity_id
_entity_poly.type
_entity_poly.pdbx_seq_one_letter_code
_entity_poly.pdbx_strand_id
1 'polypeptide(L)'
;MGDADDADAPIPAALLPREAGLFAPAFTALREGAAPADAAQRAAALTDDAACARCHADVAAQWRGSAHAFASMSNPVYRVSFERFRADAGTRASRFCGGCHDPALLLAGFLDDDDAFAQLAPDDPRAHAGVSCALCHGIAATTADGNGSYALRTEPIPLPRDGDDASLARHRAAVSTKRQGNDVCVPCHRSFLDRATGHPFHLVGMDDVADWQNSAYTKNGIGRVDDKLPVQNCIDCHMQRTRAPRGDVAARDGTVASHAFTGGHTWLAAMRRDREGLARGRDFLRGVASVALAAQLASASSPATPSADGDDALLIDVSVRNLDVGHRFPGGVRDAQDVWLELEARDARGAIIAHAGRAHATDPDDSEAHVLRARVVDERGVALWAREIHDFRTPLVDHTVAARDVAVVRYRLALAGLDADAYPLVLRAELRHRTRNLVLQNAACRASRQPRERAFQRASRALRGAALDPCAPQPLTVIAAAEIAFAGDSRDDVDRSGERANARPGAGDQARAAWRAPYERGLGWLHATQEHLENARPILLAALAAAPSADQHAHAAIADALGRLAGKQGRTDEALRWLEAAEMHNQRSHPAISSARGNALARVWRWHEAQAAFADAAAQVSRNYLAQAAWAQSLGSLGLHRRALAAAQQGLRLLPRNPALLRVQAISLAALGSPDAARALAAYERFRDPDTRSDMHFACTAREAACAREVVPVHEHRMKRVSLPRPALSSAHDDAASP
;
A
#
# COMPACT_ATOMS: atom_id res chain seq x y z
N MET A 1 26.49 12.59 24.66
CA MET A 1 27.83 12.87 25.20
C MET A 1 27.95 12.07 26.48
N GLY A 2 28.83 11.06 26.50
CA GLY A 2 29.13 10.24 27.68
C GLY A 2 28.27 8.98 27.90
N ASP A 3 28.29 8.02 26.96
CA ASP A 3 28.33 6.61 27.36
C ASP A 3 29.55 6.04 26.66
N ALA A 4 30.62 5.80 27.42
CA ALA A 4 31.72 5.01 26.95
C ALA A 4 31.15 3.64 26.56
N ASP A 5 31.56 3.10 25.40
CA ASP A 5 31.38 1.67 25.12
C ASP A 5 32.06 0.92 26.26
N ASP A 6 31.29 0.53 27.28
CA ASP A 6 31.77 -0.28 28.37
C ASP A 6 32.21 -1.61 27.75
N ALA A 7 33.52 -1.73 27.55
CA ALA A 7 34.13 -2.89 26.93
C ALA A 7 33.83 -4.16 27.73
N ASP A 8 33.54 -4.01 29.03
CA ASP A 8 33.27 -5.08 29.97
C ASP A 8 31.78 -5.43 30.08
N ALA A 9 30.88 -4.61 29.50
CA ALA A 9 29.46 -4.91 29.48
C ALA A 9 29.19 -6.20 28.66
N PRO A 10 28.32 -7.10 29.15
CA PRO A 10 27.97 -8.33 28.43
C PRO A 10 27.45 -8.03 27.03
N ILE A 11 27.91 -8.78 26.03
CA ILE A 11 27.42 -8.64 24.66
C ILE A 11 26.00 -9.21 24.59
N PRO A 12 24.99 -8.44 24.13
CA PRO A 12 23.63 -8.95 23.99
C PRO A 12 23.56 -10.15 23.04
N ALA A 13 22.70 -11.12 23.37
CA ALA A 13 22.37 -12.23 22.48
C ALA A 13 21.74 -11.73 21.16
N ALA A 14 21.82 -12.54 20.10
CA ALA A 14 21.18 -12.21 18.83
C ALA A 14 19.66 -12.16 18.99
N LEU A 15 19.05 -11.06 18.53
CA LEU A 15 17.59 -10.95 18.41
C LEU A 15 17.18 -11.59 17.08
N LEU A 16 16.64 -12.81 17.16
CA LEU A 16 16.23 -13.59 15.98
C LEU A 16 14.71 -13.50 15.79
N PRO A 17 14.21 -13.58 14.54
CA PRO A 17 12.78 -13.73 14.28
C PRO A 17 12.22 -14.92 15.03
N ARG A 18 10.98 -14.79 15.51
CA ARG A 18 10.29 -15.90 16.16
C ARG A 18 10.09 -17.02 15.14
N GLU A 19 10.16 -18.27 15.60
CA GLU A 19 9.72 -19.42 14.82
C GLU A 19 8.24 -19.71 15.10
N ALA A 20 7.53 -20.19 14.08
CA ALA A 20 6.15 -20.59 14.22
C ALA A 20 6.01 -21.82 15.13
N GLY A 21 4.92 -21.88 15.90
CA GLY A 21 4.67 -22.94 16.87
C GLY A 21 3.78 -24.06 16.31
N LEU A 22 2.82 -24.50 17.11
CA LEU A 22 1.90 -25.61 16.82
C LEU A 22 1.25 -25.53 15.43
N PHE A 23 0.87 -24.33 14.99
CA PHE A 23 0.16 -24.10 13.74
C PHE A 23 1.07 -23.68 12.58
N ALA A 24 2.38 -23.90 12.68
CA ALA A 24 3.34 -23.52 11.65
C ALA A 24 2.89 -23.96 10.23
N PRO A 25 3.02 -23.08 9.21
CA PRO A 25 3.71 -21.77 9.23
C PRO A 25 2.92 -20.59 9.82
N ALA A 26 1.67 -20.76 10.25
CA ALA A 26 0.97 -19.70 10.97
C ALA A 26 1.57 -19.50 12.37
N PHE A 27 1.65 -18.23 12.78
CA PHE A 27 2.23 -17.81 14.05
C PHE A 27 1.22 -17.78 15.20
N THR A 28 0.03 -18.32 14.93
CA THR A 28 -1.06 -18.46 15.88
C THR A 28 -0.63 -19.33 17.05
N ALA A 29 -1.00 -18.90 18.26
CA ALA A 29 -0.77 -19.61 19.49
C ALA A 29 -2.05 -19.65 20.31
N LEU A 30 -2.13 -20.60 21.25
CA LEU A 30 -3.17 -20.67 22.25
C LEU A 30 -2.62 -20.18 23.59
N ARG A 31 -3.41 -19.41 24.33
CA ARG A 31 -3.11 -19.06 25.71
C ARG A 31 -3.65 -20.17 26.63
N GLU A 32 -2.79 -20.73 27.48
CA GLU A 32 -3.18 -21.72 28.49
C GLU A 32 -3.96 -21.08 29.65
N GLY A 33 -4.92 -21.80 30.27
CA GLY A 33 -5.66 -21.25 31.42
C GLY A 33 -6.95 -21.93 31.93
N ALA A 34 -7.57 -22.88 31.24
CA ALA A 34 -8.69 -23.69 31.76
C ALA A 34 -8.76 -25.04 31.01
N ALA A 35 -9.53 -26.01 31.52
CA ALA A 35 -9.61 -27.39 31.04
C ALA A 35 -9.58 -27.49 29.49
N PRO A 36 -8.86 -28.47 28.91
CA PRO A 36 -8.70 -28.55 27.46
C PRO A 36 -10.06 -28.78 26.81
N ALA A 37 -10.69 -27.71 26.33
CA ALA A 37 -11.71 -27.80 25.30
C ALA A 37 -11.03 -28.50 24.11
N ASP A 38 -11.63 -29.55 23.56
CA ASP A 38 -11.06 -30.22 22.40
C ASP A 38 -10.99 -29.25 21.19
N ALA A 39 -10.27 -29.66 20.14
CA ALA A 39 -10.10 -28.83 18.94
C ALA A 39 -11.43 -28.39 18.32
N ALA A 40 -12.45 -29.24 18.35
CA ALA A 40 -13.76 -28.96 17.78
C ALA A 40 -14.52 -27.90 18.60
N GLN A 41 -14.50 -28.00 19.93
CA GLN A 41 -15.14 -27.03 20.83
C GLN A 41 -14.52 -25.63 20.70
N ARG A 42 -13.17 -25.54 20.63
CA ARG A 42 -12.48 -24.26 20.43
C ARG A 42 -12.84 -23.62 19.09
N ALA A 43 -12.88 -24.43 18.03
CA ALA A 43 -13.26 -23.95 16.70
C ALA A 43 -14.74 -23.52 16.63
N ALA A 44 -15.63 -24.26 17.28
CA ALA A 44 -17.06 -23.93 17.35
C ALA A 44 -17.32 -22.62 18.10
N ALA A 45 -16.55 -22.31 19.14
CA ALA A 45 -16.66 -21.03 19.86
C ALA A 45 -16.38 -19.81 18.95
N LEU A 46 -15.66 -19.98 17.84
CA LEU A 46 -15.40 -18.90 16.89
C LEU A 46 -16.54 -18.65 15.91
N THR A 47 -17.60 -19.47 15.88
CA THR A 47 -18.70 -19.36 14.91
C THR A 47 -19.96 -18.72 15.48
N ASP A 48 -20.05 -18.50 16.80
CA ASP A 48 -21.25 -18.01 17.47
C ASP A 48 -21.37 -16.47 17.48
N ASP A 49 -21.51 -15.88 16.29
CA ASP A 49 -21.79 -14.44 16.17
C ASP A 49 -23.23 -14.08 16.59
N ALA A 50 -24.11 -15.08 16.60
CA ALA A 50 -25.53 -14.91 16.92
C ALA A 50 -25.73 -14.56 18.40
N ALA A 51 -24.94 -15.14 19.30
CA ALA A 51 -24.93 -14.75 20.71
C ALA A 51 -24.57 -13.27 20.90
N CYS A 52 -23.53 -12.78 20.21
CA CYS A 52 -23.12 -11.37 20.30
C CYS A 52 -24.20 -10.42 19.75
N ALA A 53 -24.84 -10.79 18.64
CA ALA A 53 -25.83 -9.95 17.96
C ALA A 53 -27.10 -9.67 18.79
N ARG A 54 -27.36 -10.43 19.86
CA ARG A 54 -28.51 -10.21 20.75
C ARG A 54 -28.41 -8.89 21.53
N CYS A 55 -27.19 -8.48 21.90
CA CYS A 55 -26.94 -7.23 22.63
C CYS A 55 -26.23 -6.18 21.76
N HIS A 56 -25.47 -6.63 20.75
CA HIS A 56 -24.65 -5.79 19.88
C HIS A 56 -25.20 -5.72 18.44
N ALA A 57 -26.47 -5.35 18.32
CA ALA A 57 -27.21 -5.45 17.06
C ALA A 57 -26.64 -4.56 15.94
N ASP A 58 -26.17 -3.34 16.24
CA ASP A 58 -25.58 -2.44 15.25
C ASP A 58 -24.18 -2.90 14.83
N VAL A 59 -23.34 -3.25 15.79
CA VAL A 59 -21.99 -3.78 15.54
C VAL A 59 -22.06 -5.06 14.70
N ALA A 60 -22.93 -6.01 15.05
CA ALA A 60 -23.11 -7.25 14.31
C ALA A 60 -23.62 -7.00 12.88
N ALA A 61 -24.54 -6.06 12.69
CA ALA A 61 -25.03 -5.70 11.35
C ALA A 61 -23.93 -5.10 10.47
N GLN A 62 -23.09 -4.23 11.03
CA GLN A 62 -21.94 -3.66 10.32
C GLN A 62 -20.91 -4.74 9.95
N TRP A 63 -20.56 -5.59 10.91
CA TRP A 63 -19.60 -6.68 10.72
C TRP A 63 -20.06 -7.67 9.65
N ARG A 64 -21.32 -8.11 9.67
CA ARG A 64 -21.90 -9.00 8.66
C ARG A 64 -21.76 -8.48 7.22
N GLY A 65 -21.57 -7.17 7.04
CA GLY A 65 -21.32 -6.51 5.76
C GLY A 65 -19.86 -6.51 5.29
N SER A 66 -18.92 -6.76 6.20
CA SER A 66 -17.50 -6.45 6.03
C SER A 66 -16.70 -7.54 5.29
N ALA A 67 -15.49 -7.19 4.86
CA ALA A 67 -14.53 -8.16 4.34
C ALA A 67 -14.09 -9.17 5.41
N HIS A 68 -14.06 -8.79 6.69
CA HIS A 68 -13.76 -9.69 7.82
C HIS A 68 -14.79 -10.82 7.95
N ALA A 69 -16.08 -10.49 7.80
CA ALA A 69 -17.16 -11.48 7.81
C ALA A 69 -17.10 -12.48 6.64
N PHE A 70 -16.40 -12.14 5.55
CA PHE A 70 -16.17 -12.97 4.37
C PHE A 70 -14.68 -13.29 4.20
N ALA A 71 -13.93 -13.36 5.30
CA ALA A 71 -12.50 -13.67 5.23
C ALA A 71 -12.22 -15.17 5.10
N SER A 72 -13.22 -16.04 5.12
CA SER A 72 -13.07 -17.51 5.07
C SER A 72 -13.49 -18.10 3.71
N MET A 73 -13.64 -19.42 3.60
CA MET A 73 -14.03 -20.15 2.38
C MET A 73 -15.33 -19.66 1.73
N SER A 74 -16.19 -18.97 2.48
CA SER A 74 -17.34 -18.22 1.94
C SER A 74 -16.98 -17.19 0.85
N ASN A 75 -15.72 -16.77 0.76
CA ASN A 75 -15.23 -15.85 -0.26
C ASN A 75 -14.60 -16.56 -1.45
N PRO A 76 -15.23 -16.51 -2.64
CA PRO A 76 -14.75 -17.23 -3.80
C PRO A 76 -13.42 -16.70 -4.35
N VAL A 77 -13.09 -15.43 -4.12
CA VAL A 77 -11.79 -14.87 -4.55
C VAL A 77 -10.67 -15.45 -3.70
N TYR A 78 -10.87 -15.50 -2.38
CA TYR A 78 -9.92 -16.11 -1.45
C TYR A 78 -9.79 -17.62 -1.70
N ARG A 79 -10.91 -18.33 -1.81
CA ARG A 79 -10.94 -19.78 -1.97
C ARG A 79 -10.16 -20.26 -3.20
N VAL A 80 -10.26 -19.56 -4.34
CA VAL A 80 -9.46 -19.89 -5.53
C VAL A 80 -7.96 -19.78 -5.29
N SER A 81 -7.50 -18.72 -4.61
CA SER A 81 -6.09 -18.58 -4.27
C SER A 81 -5.66 -19.62 -3.24
N PHE A 82 -6.49 -19.90 -2.22
CA PHE A 82 -6.22 -20.90 -1.18
C PHE A 82 -6.10 -22.31 -1.76
N GLU A 83 -7.05 -22.76 -2.57
CA GLU A 83 -7.08 -24.12 -3.10
C GLU A 83 -5.91 -24.37 -4.07
N ARG A 84 -5.57 -23.39 -4.92
CA ARG A 84 -4.36 -23.46 -5.77
C ARG A 84 -3.09 -23.52 -4.93
N PHE A 85 -2.97 -22.61 -3.96
CA PHE A 85 -1.82 -22.59 -3.07
C PHE A 85 -1.66 -23.90 -2.30
N ARG A 86 -2.75 -24.45 -1.77
CA ARG A 86 -2.73 -25.75 -1.07
C ARG A 86 -2.35 -26.89 -2.01
N ALA A 87 -2.89 -26.92 -3.23
CA ALA A 87 -2.59 -27.97 -4.21
C ALA A 87 -1.09 -28.02 -4.56
N ASP A 88 -0.45 -26.84 -4.71
CA ASP A 88 0.93 -26.76 -5.19
C ASP A 88 1.96 -26.69 -4.05
N ALA A 89 1.71 -25.89 -3.00
CA ALA A 89 2.62 -25.74 -1.85
C ALA A 89 2.39 -26.79 -0.75
N GLY A 90 1.26 -27.50 -0.80
CA GLY A 90 0.91 -28.58 0.12
C GLY A 90 0.13 -28.16 1.37
N THR A 91 -0.40 -29.17 2.04
CA THR A 91 -1.31 -29.04 3.18
C THR A 91 -0.74 -28.24 4.34
N ARG A 92 0.45 -28.59 4.82
CA ARG A 92 1.07 -27.88 5.94
C ARG A 92 1.30 -26.40 5.61
N ALA A 93 1.77 -26.09 4.40
CA ALA A 93 1.97 -24.72 3.96
C ALA A 93 0.66 -23.91 3.99
N SER A 94 -0.46 -24.52 3.61
CA SER A 94 -1.78 -23.86 3.57
C SER A 94 -2.28 -23.32 4.92
N ARG A 95 -1.74 -23.81 6.06
CA ARG A 95 -2.03 -23.24 7.39
C ARG A 95 -1.65 -21.76 7.49
N PHE A 96 -0.71 -21.28 6.67
CA PHE A 96 -0.39 -19.85 6.51
C PHE A 96 -1.66 -19.01 6.31
N CYS A 97 -2.55 -19.44 5.42
CA CYS A 97 -3.81 -18.73 5.16
C CYS A 97 -4.75 -18.80 6.37
N GLY A 98 -4.81 -19.98 7.02
CA GLY A 98 -5.64 -20.24 8.20
C GLY A 98 -5.33 -19.34 9.40
N GLY A 99 -4.11 -18.81 9.53
CA GLY A 99 -3.76 -17.89 10.60
C GLY A 99 -4.59 -16.60 10.59
N CYS A 100 -5.03 -16.15 9.41
CA CYS A 100 -5.74 -14.88 9.23
C CYS A 100 -7.15 -15.04 8.65
N HIS A 101 -7.34 -15.96 7.71
CA HIS A 101 -8.58 -16.13 6.93
C HIS A 101 -9.51 -17.20 7.52
N ASP A 102 -8.96 -18.35 7.92
CA ASP A 102 -9.73 -19.50 8.41
C ASP A 102 -9.27 -20.01 9.80
N PRO A 103 -9.21 -19.16 10.84
CA PRO A 103 -8.75 -19.60 12.15
C PRO A 103 -9.64 -20.69 12.74
N ALA A 104 -10.95 -20.65 12.47
CA ALA A 104 -11.86 -21.72 12.89
C ALA A 104 -11.52 -23.08 12.23
N LEU A 105 -11.12 -23.10 10.95
CA LEU A 105 -10.69 -24.33 10.27
C LEU A 105 -9.31 -24.78 10.75
N LEU A 106 -8.38 -23.85 10.96
CA LEU A 106 -7.05 -24.11 11.50
C LEU A 106 -7.12 -24.76 12.88
N LEU A 107 -7.96 -24.21 13.78
CA LEU A 107 -8.14 -24.70 15.14
C LEU A 107 -8.88 -26.04 15.20
N ALA A 108 -9.72 -26.33 14.21
CA ALA A 108 -10.44 -27.60 14.07
C ALA A 108 -9.60 -28.73 13.48
N GLY A 109 -8.40 -28.43 12.97
CA GLY A 109 -7.52 -29.41 12.31
C GLY A 109 -7.89 -29.71 10.85
N PHE A 110 -8.84 -28.98 10.26
CA PHE A 110 -9.20 -29.18 8.85
C PHE A 110 -8.07 -28.85 7.86
N LEU A 111 -7.06 -28.12 8.32
CA LEU A 111 -5.91 -27.74 7.50
C LEU A 111 -4.68 -28.64 7.74
N ASP A 112 -4.83 -29.73 8.50
CA ASP A 112 -3.71 -30.55 8.99
C ASP A 112 -3.28 -31.64 8.00
N ASP A 113 -4.24 -32.25 7.32
CA ASP A 113 -4.05 -33.23 6.25
C ASP A 113 -5.18 -33.12 5.20
N ASP A 114 -5.07 -33.88 4.11
CA ASP A 114 -6.01 -33.81 2.99
C ASP A 114 -7.32 -34.54 3.24
N ASP A 115 -7.32 -35.60 4.06
CA ASP A 115 -8.54 -36.34 4.39
C ASP A 115 -9.46 -35.48 5.25
N ALA A 116 -8.90 -34.79 6.26
CA ALA A 116 -9.64 -33.82 7.06
C ALA A 116 -10.23 -32.71 6.17
N PHE A 117 -9.43 -32.14 5.26
CA PHE A 117 -9.93 -31.08 4.37
C PHE A 117 -11.00 -31.58 3.39
N ALA A 118 -10.88 -32.81 2.88
CA ALA A 118 -11.88 -33.41 2.00
C ALA A 118 -13.23 -33.60 2.70
N GLN A 119 -13.23 -33.86 4.00
CA GLN A 119 -14.43 -33.94 4.84
C GLN A 119 -15.07 -32.59 5.14
N LEU A 120 -14.44 -31.46 4.79
CA LEU A 120 -15.04 -30.15 4.97
C LEU A 120 -16.29 -29.99 4.10
N ALA A 121 -17.45 -30.08 4.73
CA ALA A 121 -18.73 -29.87 4.09
C ALA A 121 -18.93 -28.38 3.75
N PRO A 122 -19.50 -28.05 2.57
CA PRO A 122 -19.72 -26.65 2.18
C PRO A 122 -20.61 -25.84 3.13
N ASP A 123 -21.46 -26.50 3.93
CA ASP A 123 -22.35 -25.93 4.94
C ASP A 123 -21.80 -25.98 6.37
N ASP A 124 -20.54 -26.39 6.57
CA ASP A 124 -19.90 -26.32 7.88
C ASP A 124 -19.75 -24.86 8.33
N PRO A 125 -20.34 -24.44 9.47
CA PRO A 125 -20.29 -23.05 9.94
C PRO A 125 -18.87 -22.49 10.09
N ARG A 126 -17.87 -23.34 10.37
CA ARG A 126 -16.47 -22.93 10.54
C ARG A 126 -15.85 -22.40 9.23
N ALA A 127 -16.35 -22.84 8.07
CA ALA A 127 -15.96 -22.34 6.75
C ALA A 127 -16.61 -20.99 6.37
N HIS A 128 -17.48 -20.47 7.24
CA HIS A 128 -18.19 -19.20 7.04
C HIS A 128 -17.96 -18.21 8.20
N ALA A 129 -17.12 -18.56 9.17
CA ALA A 129 -16.85 -17.75 10.37
C ALA A 129 -16.09 -16.45 10.04
N GLY A 130 -15.13 -16.53 9.11
CA GLY A 130 -14.24 -15.42 8.79
C GLY A 130 -13.43 -14.96 10.01
N VAL A 131 -13.17 -13.66 10.08
CA VAL A 131 -12.62 -12.98 11.25
C VAL A 131 -13.79 -12.59 12.15
N SER A 132 -14.16 -13.50 13.06
CA SER A 132 -15.36 -13.39 13.91
C SER A 132 -15.18 -12.48 15.13
N CYS A 133 -16.29 -12.17 15.81
CA CYS A 133 -16.27 -11.40 17.05
C CYS A 133 -15.37 -12.08 18.10
N ALA A 134 -15.56 -13.38 18.28
CA ALA A 134 -14.81 -14.19 19.25
C ALA A 134 -13.32 -14.29 18.91
N LEU A 135 -12.94 -14.21 17.64
CA LEU A 135 -11.54 -14.16 17.24
C LEU A 135 -10.90 -12.84 17.70
N CYS A 136 -11.38 -11.69 17.19
CA CYS A 136 -10.76 -10.40 17.48
C CYS A 136 -10.79 -10.06 18.98
N HIS A 137 -11.94 -10.26 19.63
CA HIS A 137 -12.09 -10.01 21.06
C HIS A 137 -11.45 -11.10 21.94
N GLY A 138 -11.08 -12.25 21.37
CA GLY A 138 -10.38 -13.33 22.05
C GLY A 138 -8.85 -13.22 22.03
N ILE A 139 -8.28 -12.29 21.24
CA ILE A 139 -6.81 -12.09 21.17
C ILE A 139 -6.29 -11.60 22.54
N ALA A 140 -5.45 -12.41 23.17
CA ALA A 140 -4.84 -12.09 24.46
C ALA A 140 -3.51 -11.33 24.33
N ALA A 141 -2.74 -11.61 23.27
CA ALA A 141 -1.46 -10.97 22.99
C ALA A 141 -1.15 -11.04 21.48
N THR A 142 -0.30 -10.13 21.01
CA THR A 142 0.18 -10.07 19.62
C THR A 142 1.69 -9.88 19.57
N THR A 143 2.31 -10.20 18.44
CA THR A 143 3.72 -9.86 18.15
C THR A 143 3.84 -9.09 16.83
N ALA A 144 5.00 -8.50 16.57
CA ALA A 144 5.27 -7.74 15.35
C ALA A 144 5.55 -8.63 14.11
N ASP A 145 5.40 -9.95 14.22
CA ASP A 145 5.84 -10.91 13.19
C ASP A 145 4.96 -10.91 11.94
N GLY A 146 3.66 -10.68 12.07
CA GLY A 146 2.67 -10.99 11.01
C GLY A 146 2.27 -12.47 10.95
N ASN A 147 1.66 -12.91 9.85
CA ASN A 147 1.27 -14.32 9.60
C ASN A 147 0.42 -14.97 10.73
N GLY A 148 -0.56 -14.25 11.27
CA GLY A 148 -1.43 -14.75 12.34
C GLY A 148 -0.77 -14.78 13.72
N SER A 149 0.24 -13.93 13.96
CA SER A 149 1.00 -13.82 15.21
C SER A 149 0.23 -13.27 16.43
N TYR A 150 -0.83 -13.97 16.83
CA TYR A 150 -1.58 -13.73 18.06
C TYR A 150 -1.63 -14.97 18.95
N ALA A 151 -1.82 -14.72 20.25
CA ALA A 151 -2.21 -15.75 21.22
C ALA A 151 -3.70 -15.62 21.51
N LEU A 152 -4.48 -16.66 21.19
CA LEU A 152 -5.93 -16.69 21.36
C LEU A 152 -6.30 -17.31 22.71
N ARG A 153 -7.28 -16.71 23.41
CA ARG A 153 -7.92 -17.33 24.58
C ARG A 153 -8.71 -18.57 24.14
N THR A 154 -8.56 -19.66 24.87
CA THR A 154 -9.33 -20.90 24.62
C THR A 154 -10.61 -20.98 25.43
N GLU A 155 -10.76 -20.09 26.42
CA GLU A 155 -11.96 -20.03 27.26
C GLU A 155 -13.11 -19.32 26.53
N PRO A 156 -14.35 -19.81 26.64
CA PRO A 156 -15.51 -19.11 26.10
C PRO A 156 -15.64 -17.69 26.67
N ILE A 157 -16.06 -16.74 25.83
CA ILE A 157 -16.36 -15.38 26.29
C ILE A 157 -17.57 -15.45 27.24
N PRO A 158 -17.44 -15.02 28.51
CA PRO A 158 -18.54 -15.07 29.45
C PRO A 158 -19.64 -14.10 29.01
N LEU A 159 -20.86 -14.60 28.85
CA LEU A 159 -22.04 -13.78 28.55
C LEU A 159 -22.59 -13.16 29.86
N PRO A 160 -22.94 -11.87 29.86
CA PRO A 160 -23.51 -11.21 31.04
C PRO A 160 -24.92 -11.75 31.34
N ARG A 161 -25.28 -11.77 32.61
CA ARG A 161 -26.64 -12.04 33.10
C ARG A 161 -27.31 -10.74 33.50
N ASP A 162 -28.59 -10.63 33.21
CA ASP A 162 -29.38 -9.44 33.54
C ASP A 162 -29.35 -9.17 35.06
N GLY A 163 -29.03 -7.93 35.44
CA GLY A 163 -28.92 -7.51 36.84
C GLY A 163 -27.68 -7.99 37.59
N ASP A 164 -26.74 -8.69 36.94
CA ASP A 164 -25.48 -9.15 37.56
C ASP A 164 -24.29 -8.30 37.06
N ASP A 165 -23.98 -7.23 37.80
CA ASP A 165 -22.86 -6.33 37.52
C ASP A 165 -21.50 -7.04 37.47
N ALA A 166 -21.32 -8.09 38.27
CA ALA A 166 -20.08 -8.86 38.28
C ALA A 166 -19.92 -9.66 36.97
N SER A 167 -21.01 -10.22 36.43
CA SER A 167 -21.00 -10.87 35.11
C SER A 167 -20.70 -9.88 33.98
N LEU A 168 -21.27 -8.68 34.03
CA LEU A 168 -21.02 -7.62 33.06
C LEU A 168 -19.56 -7.15 33.13
N ALA A 169 -19.00 -7.00 34.32
CA ALA A 169 -17.59 -6.66 34.51
C ALA A 169 -16.67 -7.74 33.93
N ARG A 170 -16.95 -9.02 34.18
CA ARG A 170 -16.20 -10.15 33.59
C ARG A 170 -16.28 -10.15 32.06
N HIS A 171 -17.47 -9.94 31.50
CA HIS A 171 -17.66 -9.82 30.05
C HIS A 171 -16.83 -8.69 29.45
N ARG A 172 -16.94 -7.47 30.00
CA ARG A 172 -16.17 -6.29 29.53
C ARG A 172 -14.66 -6.51 29.60
N ALA A 173 -14.17 -7.17 30.65
CA ALA A 173 -12.76 -7.51 30.78
C ALA A 173 -12.31 -8.54 29.73
N ALA A 174 -13.14 -9.54 29.45
CA ALA A 174 -12.84 -10.60 28.49
C ALA A 174 -12.77 -10.09 27.04
N VAL A 175 -13.68 -9.18 26.65
CA VAL A 175 -13.76 -8.67 25.25
C VAL A 175 -12.94 -7.41 25.00
N SER A 176 -12.26 -6.86 26.00
CA SER A 176 -11.51 -5.60 25.84
C SER A 176 -10.21 -5.81 25.06
N THR A 177 -10.09 -5.14 23.91
CA THR A 177 -8.86 -5.07 23.09
C THR A 177 -7.95 -3.88 23.43
N LYS A 178 -8.29 -3.11 24.47
CA LYS A 178 -7.54 -1.89 24.84
C LYS A 178 -6.06 -2.12 25.11
N ARG A 179 -5.68 -3.29 25.63
CA ARG A 179 -4.29 -3.63 25.94
C ARG A 179 -3.44 -3.75 24.67
N GLN A 180 -4.00 -4.30 23.61
CA GLN A 180 -3.35 -4.46 22.31
C GLN A 180 -3.44 -3.16 21.50
N GLY A 181 -4.55 -2.43 21.62
CA GLY A 181 -4.78 -1.20 20.86
C GLY A 181 -4.66 -1.48 19.36
N ASN A 182 -3.82 -0.71 18.67
CA ASN A 182 -3.56 -0.88 17.24
C ASN A 182 -2.91 -2.24 16.88
N ASP A 183 -2.20 -2.86 17.82
CA ASP A 183 -1.46 -4.09 17.56
C ASP A 183 -2.38 -5.30 17.33
N VAL A 184 -3.70 -5.17 17.56
CA VAL A 184 -4.70 -6.19 17.20
C VAL A 184 -4.80 -6.41 15.69
N CYS A 185 -4.45 -5.41 14.87
CA CYS A 185 -4.49 -5.50 13.41
C CYS A 185 -3.24 -6.16 12.82
N VAL A 186 -2.11 -6.06 13.53
CA VAL A 186 -0.77 -6.44 13.03
C VAL A 186 -0.66 -7.90 12.59
N PRO A 187 -1.21 -8.89 13.33
CA PRO A 187 -1.08 -10.29 12.95
C PRO A 187 -1.62 -10.62 11.56
N CYS A 188 -2.64 -9.90 11.09
CA CYS A 188 -3.29 -10.16 9.81
C CYS A 188 -2.92 -9.15 8.72
N HIS A 189 -2.59 -7.91 9.08
CA HIS A 189 -2.20 -6.84 8.14
C HIS A 189 -0.69 -6.76 7.86
N ARG A 190 0.08 -7.70 8.44
CA ARG A 190 1.46 -8.00 8.05
C ARG A 190 1.54 -9.48 7.69
N SER A 191 2.03 -9.77 6.50
CA SER A 191 2.24 -11.13 6.03
C SER A 191 3.47 -11.27 5.15
N PHE A 192 4.02 -12.47 5.16
CA PHE A 192 5.20 -12.83 4.38
C PHE A 192 5.14 -14.29 3.94
N LEU A 193 5.89 -14.60 2.90
CA LEU A 193 6.12 -15.94 2.38
C LEU A 193 7.58 -16.32 2.67
N ASP A 194 7.82 -17.58 2.99
CA ASP A 194 9.16 -18.15 3.19
C ASP A 194 9.18 -19.66 2.88
N ARG A 195 10.28 -20.33 3.22
CA ARG A 195 10.44 -21.79 3.04
C ARG A 195 9.33 -22.62 3.66
N ALA A 196 8.74 -22.19 4.77
CA ALA A 196 7.65 -22.91 5.41
C ALA A 196 6.31 -22.78 4.64
N THR A 197 6.24 -21.83 3.70
CA THR A 197 5.14 -21.64 2.76
C THR A 197 5.44 -22.17 1.35
N GLY A 198 6.49 -23.00 1.18
CA GLY A 198 6.90 -23.55 -0.12
C GLY A 198 7.76 -22.61 -0.98
N HIS A 199 8.18 -21.46 -0.44
CA HIS A 199 8.95 -20.47 -1.20
C HIS A 199 10.45 -20.59 -0.93
N PRO A 200 11.33 -20.50 -1.95
CA PRO A 200 12.77 -20.69 -1.75
C PRO A 200 13.41 -19.60 -0.85
N PHE A 201 12.82 -18.40 -0.83
CA PHE A 201 13.32 -17.20 -0.15
C PHE A 201 12.21 -16.46 0.60
N HIS A 202 12.61 -15.54 1.48
CA HIS A 202 11.67 -14.65 2.17
C HIS A 202 11.12 -13.58 1.21
N LEU A 203 9.80 -13.41 1.20
CA LEU A 203 9.11 -12.38 0.45
C LEU A 203 8.12 -11.67 1.36
N VAL A 204 8.15 -10.35 1.37
CA VAL A 204 7.10 -9.56 2.00
C VAL A 204 5.84 -9.69 1.13
N GLY A 205 4.76 -10.24 1.69
CA GLY A 205 3.48 -10.39 1.01
C GLY A 205 2.65 -9.12 1.11
N MET A 206 2.38 -8.68 2.34
CA MET A 206 1.64 -7.46 2.66
C MET A 206 2.21 -6.87 3.95
N ASP A 207 2.46 -5.56 4.03
CA ASP A 207 2.88 -4.92 5.29
C ASP A 207 2.39 -3.48 5.39
N ASP A 208 1.07 -3.31 5.47
CA ASP A 208 0.47 -1.99 5.67
C ASP A 208 0.85 -1.40 7.05
N VAL A 209 1.24 -2.26 8.00
CA VAL A 209 1.68 -1.87 9.35
C VAL A 209 3.00 -1.10 9.30
N ALA A 210 4.00 -1.63 8.60
CA ALA A 210 5.30 -0.96 8.47
C ALA A 210 5.16 0.39 7.77
N ASP A 211 4.36 0.44 6.70
CA ASP A 211 4.10 1.68 5.97
C ASP A 211 3.39 2.72 6.85
N TRP A 212 2.39 2.30 7.64
CA TRP A 212 1.73 3.18 8.60
C TRP A 212 2.68 3.65 9.71
N GLN A 213 3.47 2.74 10.31
CA GLN A 213 4.43 3.06 11.36
C GLN A 213 5.42 4.15 10.92
N ASN A 214 5.83 4.14 9.65
CA ASN A 214 6.76 5.11 9.07
C ASN A 214 6.09 6.39 8.52
N SER A 215 4.77 6.51 8.62
CA SER A 215 4.02 7.64 8.06
C SER A 215 4.02 8.89 8.96
N ALA A 216 3.61 10.02 8.39
CA ALA A 216 3.41 11.25 9.15
C ALA A 216 2.26 11.14 10.18
N TYR A 217 1.29 10.23 9.99
CA TYR A 217 0.15 10.01 10.90
C TYR A 217 0.54 9.43 12.25
N THR A 218 1.74 8.88 12.40
CA THR A 218 2.26 8.39 13.68
C THR A 218 3.21 9.39 14.36
N LYS A 219 3.46 10.56 13.73
CA LYS A 219 4.55 11.48 14.06
C LYS A 219 5.94 10.82 14.07
N ASN A 220 6.09 9.67 13.40
CA ASN A 220 7.37 8.96 13.27
C ASN A 220 7.95 9.05 11.86
N GLY A 221 7.39 9.86 10.96
CA GLY A 221 7.83 9.96 9.57
C GLY A 221 9.18 10.66 9.39
N ILE A 222 10.04 10.09 8.54
CA ILE A 222 11.35 10.67 8.15
C ILE A 222 11.41 11.03 6.65
N GLY A 223 10.30 10.83 5.93
CA GLY A 223 10.28 10.92 4.48
C GLY A 223 10.32 12.34 3.92
N ARG A 224 9.77 13.32 4.65
CA ARG A 224 9.69 14.74 4.25
C ARG A 224 9.24 15.63 5.42
N VAL A 225 9.40 16.93 5.26
CA VAL A 225 8.68 17.94 6.05
C VAL A 225 7.25 18.04 5.51
N ASP A 226 6.26 17.60 6.28
CA ASP A 226 4.84 17.54 5.87
C ASP A 226 3.99 18.54 6.66
N ASP A 227 2.76 18.76 6.20
CA ASP A 227 1.76 19.55 6.92
C ASP A 227 1.55 18.97 8.34
N LYS A 228 1.08 19.81 9.27
CA LYS A 228 0.74 19.34 10.63
C LYS A 228 -0.50 18.45 10.57
N LEU A 229 -0.31 17.15 10.75
CA LEU A 229 -1.39 16.16 10.75
C LEU A 229 -1.74 15.70 12.18
N PRO A 230 -3.03 15.37 12.45
CA PRO A 230 -3.41 14.70 13.68
C PRO A 230 -2.81 13.29 13.72
N VAL A 231 -2.44 12.81 14.92
CA VAL A 231 -2.01 11.42 15.10
C VAL A 231 -3.20 10.50 14.88
N GLN A 232 -3.05 9.50 14.03
CA GLN A 232 -4.09 8.52 13.74
C GLN A 232 -3.53 7.10 13.66
N ASN A 233 -4.33 6.13 14.07
CA ASN A 233 -4.04 4.70 13.96
C ASN A 233 -5.11 3.97 13.11
N CYS A 234 -4.96 2.66 12.94
CA CYS A 234 -5.86 1.86 12.10
C CYS A 234 -7.33 1.94 12.56
N ILE A 235 -7.59 2.03 13.87
CA ILE A 235 -8.93 2.11 14.46
C ILE A 235 -9.54 3.49 14.17
N ASP A 236 -8.76 4.57 14.25
CA ASP A 236 -9.24 5.92 13.97
C ASP A 236 -9.72 6.08 12.52
N CYS A 237 -9.04 5.43 11.56
CA CYS A 237 -9.40 5.49 10.15
C CYS A 237 -10.45 4.43 9.74
N HIS A 238 -10.31 3.17 10.17
CA HIS A 238 -11.14 2.06 9.68
C HIS A 238 -12.32 1.68 10.60
N MET A 239 -12.36 2.19 11.83
CA MET A 239 -13.43 1.94 12.80
C MET A 239 -14.07 3.25 13.31
N GLN A 240 -14.16 4.25 12.43
CA GLN A 240 -14.78 5.54 12.71
C GLN A 240 -16.15 5.39 13.37
N ARG A 241 -16.46 6.29 14.32
CA ARG A 241 -17.73 6.23 15.06
C ARG A 241 -18.91 6.46 14.13
N THR A 242 -19.90 5.58 14.21
CA THR A 242 -21.13 5.64 13.41
C THR A 242 -22.36 5.50 14.32
N ARG A 243 -23.52 5.94 13.84
CA ARG A 243 -24.79 5.85 14.57
C ARG A 243 -25.17 4.39 14.85
N ALA A 244 -25.74 4.16 16.03
CA ALA A 244 -26.21 2.86 16.49
C ALA A 244 -27.73 2.89 16.80
N PRO A 245 -28.59 2.87 15.77
CA PRO A 245 -30.04 3.01 15.94
C PRO A 245 -30.75 1.74 16.44
N ARG A 246 -30.09 0.58 16.52
CA ARG A 246 -30.71 -0.71 16.88
C ARG A 246 -30.62 -1.04 18.38
N GLY A 247 -30.31 -0.06 19.22
CA GLY A 247 -30.25 -0.22 20.67
C GLY A 247 -29.02 -1.02 21.14
N ASP A 248 -27.90 -0.95 20.41
CA ASP A 248 -26.66 -1.62 20.79
C ASP A 248 -26.18 -1.18 22.18
N VAL A 249 -26.00 -2.14 23.09
CA VAL A 249 -25.62 -1.85 24.49
C VAL A 249 -24.20 -1.27 24.62
N ALA A 250 -23.39 -1.35 23.57
CA ALA A 250 -22.07 -0.71 23.51
C ALA A 250 -22.13 0.76 23.07
N ALA A 251 -23.30 1.27 22.64
CA ALA A 251 -23.46 2.63 22.18
C ALA A 251 -23.13 3.65 23.29
N ARG A 252 -22.40 4.69 22.90
CA ARG A 252 -22.13 5.87 23.73
C ARG A 252 -22.52 7.09 22.92
N ASP A 253 -23.37 7.94 23.49
CA ASP A 253 -23.94 9.10 22.80
C ASP A 253 -24.56 8.72 21.44
N GLY A 254 -25.29 7.60 21.43
CA GLY A 254 -25.96 7.07 20.22
C GLY A 254 -25.03 6.53 19.13
N THR A 255 -23.73 6.35 19.41
CA THR A 255 -22.74 5.89 18.42
C THR A 255 -21.89 4.72 18.91
N VAL A 256 -21.39 3.91 17.97
CA VAL A 256 -20.43 2.81 18.20
C VAL A 256 -19.22 2.96 17.26
N ALA A 257 -18.09 2.36 17.60
CA ALA A 257 -16.99 2.21 16.65
C ALA A 257 -17.45 1.31 15.50
N SER A 258 -17.27 1.74 14.25
CA SER A 258 -17.75 1.00 13.09
C SER A 258 -17.03 -0.34 12.96
N HIS A 259 -17.78 -1.42 12.81
CA HIS A 259 -17.25 -2.75 12.45
C HIS A 259 -17.47 -3.08 10.97
N ALA A 260 -17.71 -2.06 10.14
CA ALA A 260 -17.77 -2.24 8.70
C ALA A 260 -16.37 -2.34 8.06
N PHE A 261 -15.32 -1.88 8.76
CA PHE A 261 -13.92 -1.88 8.31
C PHE A 261 -13.77 -1.34 6.88
N THR A 262 -14.35 -0.16 6.65
CA THR A 262 -14.49 0.38 5.29
C THR A 262 -13.13 0.62 4.64
N GLY A 263 -13.05 0.26 3.35
CA GLY A 263 -11.88 0.35 2.49
C GLY A 263 -12.32 0.21 1.02
N GLY A 264 -11.40 -0.12 0.11
CA GLY A 264 -11.67 -0.25 -1.34
C GLY A 264 -12.51 -1.47 -1.78
N HIS A 265 -13.33 -2.04 -0.91
CA HIS A 265 -14.08 -3.29 -1.15
C HIS A 265 -15.40 -3.08 -1.93
N THR A 266 -15.42 -2.18 -2.93
CA THR A 266 -16.63 -1.87 -3.72
C THR A 266 -17.14 -3.10 -4.48
N TRP A 267 -16.26 -3.99 -4.93
CA TRP A 267 -16.66 -5.24 -5.57
C TRP A 267 -17.37 -6.19 -4.61
N LEU A 268 -16.89 -6.33 -3.36
CA LEU A 268 -17.57 -7.15 -2.34
C LEU A 268 -19.02 -6.68 -2.12
N ALA A 269 -19.24 -5.37 -2.04
CA ALA A 269 -20.57 -4.80 -1.94
C ALA A 269 -21.42 -5.12 -3.18
N ALA A 270 -20.85 -5.04 -4.39
CA ALA A 270 -21.53 -5.39 -5.64
C ALA A 270 -21.90 -6.87 -5.74
N MET A 271 -20.99 -7.79 -5.38
CA MET A 271 -21.25 -9.23 -5.32
C MET A 271 -22.46 -9.57 -4.44
N ARG A 272 -22.66 -8.79 -3.36
CA ARG A 272 -23.75 -8.93 -2.40
C ARG A 272 -25.02 -8.18 -2.79
N ARG A 273 -24.96 -7.33 -3.81
CA ARG A 273 -26.00 -6.34 -4.15
C ARG A 273 -26.30 -5.36 -3.00
N ASP A 274 -25.29 -5.04 -2.20
CA ASP A 274 -25.36 -4.10 -1.09
C ASP A 274 -25.13 -2.66 -1.59
N ARG A 275 -26.23 -1.94 -1.87
CA ARG A 275 -26.17 -0.56 -2.38
C ARG A 275 -25.60 0.42 -1.36
N GLU A 276 -25.91 0.25 -0.08
CA GLU A 276 -25.41 1.15 0.97
C GLU A 276 -23.93 0.91 1.23
N GLY A 277 -23.50 -0.35 1.29
CA GLY A 277 -22.08 -0.71 1.39
C GLY A 277 -21.27 -0.19 0.20
N LEU A 278 -21.84 -0.25 -1.01
CA LEU A 278 -21.22 0.32 -2.20
C LEU A 278 -21.09 1.84 -2.09
N ALA A 279 -22.15 2.56 -1.68
CA ALA A 279 -22.10 3.99 -1.48
C ALA A 279 -21.02 4.38 -0.46
N ARG A 280 -21.02 3.73 0.72
CA ARG A 280 -19.99 3.93 1.75
C ARG A 280 -18.57 3.70 1.23
N GLY A 281 -18.34 2.63 0.47
CA GLY A 281 -17.03 2.34 -0.11
C GLY A 281 -16.57 3.37 -1.13
N ARG A 282 -17.49 3.89 -1.97
CA ARG A 282 -17.19 4.95 -2.95
C ARG A 282 -16.90 6.28 -2.25
N ASP A 283 -17.68 6.61 -1.23
CA ASP A 283 -17.46 7.83 -0.45
C ASP A 283 -16.15 7.77 0.33
N PHE A 284 -15.79 6.59 0.87
CA PHE A 284 -14.49 6.38 1.51
C PHE A 284 -13.32 6.52 0.54
N LEU A 285 -13.48 6.15 -0.73
CA LEU A 285 -12.41 6.24 -1.74
C LEU A 285 -12.26 7.65 -2.34
N ARG A 286 -13.33 8.45 -2.41
CA ARG A 286 -13.26 9.78 -3.03
C ARG A 286 -12.38 10.71 -2.19
N GLY A 287 -11.39 11.33 -2.84
CA GLY A 287 -10.52 12.32 -2.20
C GLY A 287 -9.38 11.76 -1.35
N VAL A 288 -9.22 10.43 -1.21
CA VAL A 288 -8.07 9.85 -0.48
C VAL A 288 -6.74 10.06 -1.19
N ALA A 289 -6.80 10.36 -2.48
CA ALA A 289 -5.69 10.76 -3.33
C ALA A 289 -6.12 11.91 -4.24
N SER A 290 -5.16 12.73 -4.69
CA SER A 290 -5.39 13.76 -5.72
C SER A 290 -4.64 13.44 -7.01
N VAL A 291 -5.10 14.07 -8.09
CA VAL A 291 -4.45 14.08 -9.40
C VAL A 291 -4.12 15.53 -9.75
N ALA A 292 -2.95 15.77 -10.33
CA ALA A 292 -2.59 17.07 -10.90
C ALA A 292 -1.90 16.88 -12.26
N LEU A 293 -2.04 17.88 -13.14
CA LEU A 293 -1.49 17.87 -14.49
C LEU A 293 -0.46 18.98 -14.66
N ALA A 294 0.56 18.73 -15.47
CA ALA A 294 1.29 19.77 -16.21
C ALA A 294 1.55 19.29 -17.61
N ALA A 295 1.50 20.21 -18.56
CA ALA A 295 1.84 19.96 -19.94
C ALA A 295 2.93 20.93 -20.39
N GLN A 296 3.88 20.42 -21.17
CA GLN A 296 4.93 21.22 -21.77
C GLN A 296 5.26 20.66 -23.15
N LEU A 297 5.64 21.53 -24.09
CA LEU A 297 6.17 21.08 -25.36
C LEU A 297 7.51 20.35 -25.14
N ALA A 298 7.71 19.25 -25.86
CA ALA A 298 9.01 18.61 -25.95
C ALA A 298 9.98 19.62 -26.59
N SER A 299 11.14 19.84 -25.95
CA SER A 299 12.20 20.65 -26.56
C SER A 299 13.14 19.73 -27.33
N ALA A 300 13.58 20.14 -28.52
CA ALA A 300 14.68 19.52 -29.27
C ALA A 300 16.01 19.42 -28.47
N SER A 301 16.10 20.07 -27.30
CA SER A 301 17.27 20.09 -26.43
C SER A 301 17.14 19.30 -25.12
N SER A 302 16.09 18.49 -24.94
CA SER A 302 15.97 17.59 -23.78
C SER A 302 16.93 16.39 -23.92
N PRO A 303 17.90 16.19 -23.01
CA PRO A 303 18.79 15.03 -23.06
C PRO A 303 18.11 13.80 -22.44
N ALA A 304 17.13 13.22 -23.15
CA ALA A 304 16.64 11.86 -22.88
C ALA A 304 15.78 11.36 -24.04
N THR A 305 16.28 10.31 -24.71
CA THR A 305 15.75 9.61 -25.90
C THR A 305 15.81 10.36 -27.24
N PRO A 306 16.61 9.90 -28.21
CA PRO A 306 16.42 10.30 -29.61
C PRO A 306 15.08 9.73 -30.08
N SER A 307 14.10 10.56 -30.41
CA SER A 307 12.93 10.11 -31.16
C SER A 307 13.28 10.04 -32.65
N ALA A 308 13.01 8.90 -33.27
CA ALA A 308 13.08 8.75 -34.73
C ALA A 308 11.89 9.42 -35.46
N ASP A 309 10.90 9.90 -34.69
CA ASP A 309 9.71 10.60 -35.19
C ASP A 309 9.66 12.01 -34.57
N GLY A 310 9.82 13.04 -35.43
CA GLY A 310 9.39 14.45 -35.32
C GLY A 310 9.39 15.22 -33.98
N ASP A 311 9.93 16.43 -34.01
CA ASP A 311 10.22 17.33 -32.88
C ASP A 311 9.01 18.00 -32.16
N ASP A 312 7.75 17.76 -32.59
CA ASP A 312 6.55 18.41 -32.02
C ASP A 312 5.65 17.44 -31.23
N ALA A 313 5.91 17.32 -29.93
CA ALA A 313 5.09 16.54 -29.01
C ALA A 313 4.76 17.32 -27.73
N LEU A 314 3.59 17.04 -27.15
CA LEU A 314 3.23 17.51 -25.83
C LEU A 314 3.57 16.42 -24.79
N LEU A 315 4.42 16.78 -23.83
CA LEU A 315 4.71 15.95 -22.65
C LEU A 315 3.76 16.35 -21.53
N ILE A 316 3.11 15.37 -20.92
CA ILE A 316 2.07 15.58 -19.90
C ILE A 316 2.47 14.79 -18.66
N ASP A 317 2.85 15.49 -17.59
CA ASP A 317 3.12 14.88 -16.30
C ASP A 317 1.81 14.77 -15.51
N VAL A 318 1.43 13.54 -15.17
CA VAL A 318 0.30 13.24 -14.29
C VAL A 318 0.87 12.89 -12.91
N SER A 319 0.58 13.73 -11.92
CA SER A 319 1.00 13.51 -10.53
C SER A 319 -0.14 12.91 -9.73
N VAL A 320 0.10 11.81 -9.00
CA VAL A 320 -0.85 11.20 -8.08
C VAL A 320 -0.31 11.30 -6.66
N ARG A 321 -0.99 12.08 -5.81
CA ARG A 321 -0.61 12.24 -4.40
C ARG A 321 -1.51 11.41 -3.49
N ASN A 322 -0.90 10.65 -2.58
CA ASN A 322 -1.62 10.04 -1.47
C ASN A 322 -1.88 11.10 -0.39
N LEU A 323 -3.16 11.41 -0.12
CA LEU A 323 -3.54 12.45 0.83
C LEU A 323 -3.84 11.87 2.21
N ASP A 324 -4.78 10.93 2.27
CA ASP A 324 -5.44 10.51 3.51
C ASP A 324 -5.21 9.04 3.87
N VAL A 325 -4.41 8.30 3.08
CA VAL A 325 -4.08 6.91 3.37
C VAL A 325 -2.78 6.84 4.17
N GLY A 326 -2.88 6.36 5.41
CA GLY A 326 -1.76 6.27 6.35
C GLY A 326 -0.68 5.24 5.98
N HIS A 327 -0.96 4.34 5.03
CA HIS A 327 -0.03 3.37 4.45
C HIS A 327 0.09 3.63 2.93
N ARG A 328 0.69 2.71 2.16
CA ARG A 328 0.72 2.87 0.70
C ARG A 328 -0.68 2.83 0.09
N PHE A 329 -0.87 3.58 -1.00
CA PHE A 329 -2.12 3.65 -1.74
C PHE A 329 -1.94 3.22 -3.20
N PRO A 330 -2.76 2.28 -3.70
CA PRO A 330 -3.65 1.40 -2.95
C PRO A 330 -2.84 0.44 -2.04
N GLY A 331 -3.39 0.11 -0.86
CA GLY A 331 -2.73 -0.75 0.14
C GLY A 331 -3.10 -2.23 0.01
N GLY A 332 -2.84 -3.03 1.04
CA GLY A 332 -3.23 -4.44 1.09
C GLY A 332 -2.45 -5.33 0.12
N VAL A 333 -3.16 -6.18 -0.62
CA VAL A 333 -2.57 -7.13 -1.59
C VAL A 333 -2.24 -6.44 -2.92
N ARG A 334 -1.10 -5.72 -2.92
CA ARG A 334 -0.68 -4.78 -3.98
C ARG A 334 -0.55 -5.41 -5.36
N ASP A 335 -0.29 -6.71 -5.44
CA ASP A 335 -0.21 -7.50 -6.67
C ASP A 335 -1.56 -7.57 -7.42
N ALA A 336 -2.66 -7.47 -6.68
CA ALA A 336 -4.00 -7.63 -7.23
C ALA A 336 -4.83 -6.34 -7.25
N GLN A 337 -4.27 -5.21 -6.80
CA GLN A 337 -4.94 -3.92 -6.85
C GLN A 337 -5.09 -3.42 -8.29
N ASP A 338 -6.12 -2.63 -8.52
CA ASP A 338 -6.41 -2.11 -9.85
C ASP A 338 -6.98 -0.68 -9.81
N VAL A 339 -6.08 0.22 -9.42
CA VAL A 339 -6.26 1.67 -9.50
C VAL A 339 -5.41 2.14 -10.67
N TRP A 340 -5.97 2.86 -11.63
CA TRP A 340 -5.25 3.26 -12.84
C TRP A 340 -5.56 4.69 -13.28
N LEU A 341 -4.69 5.24 -14.11
CA LEU A 341 -4.86 6.54 -14.74
C LEU A 341 -5.54 6.40 -16.11
N GLU A 342 -6.63 7.14 -16.30
CA GLU A 342 -7.17 7.49 -17.61
C GLU A 342 -6.76 8.91 -17.94
N LEU A 343 -6.21 9.13 -19.15
CA LEU A 343 -5.88 10.46 -19.67
C LEU A 343 -6.54 10.62 -21.03
N GLU A 344 -7.22 11.75 -21.25
CA GLU A 344 -7.85 12.11 -22.52
C GLU A 344 -7.47 13.53 -22.92
N ALA A 345 -7.25 13.72 -24.22
CA ALA A 345 -7.05 15.02 -24.85
C ALA A 345 -8.21 15.32 -25.78
N ARG A 346 -8.82 16.49 -25.63
CA ARG A 346 -9.95 16.98 -26.43
C ARG A 346 -9.56 18.23 -27.19
N ASP A 347 -10.09 18.39 -28.40
CA ASP A 347 -9.96 19.64 -29.16
C ASP A 347 -10.90 20.74 -28.63
N ALA A 348 -10.79 21.94 -29.18
CA ALA A 348 -11.63 23.10 -28.83
C ALA A 348 -13.14 22.87 -29.06
N ARG A 349 -13.51 21.87 -29.86
CA ARG A 349 -14.90 21.47 -30.13
C ARG A 349 -15.39 20.39 -29.16
N GLY A 350 -14.53 19.92 -28.25
CA GLY A 350 -14.81 18.90 -27.25
C GLY A 350 -14.63 17.46 -27.74
N ALA A 351 -14.18 17.25 -28.98
CA ALA A 351 -13.95 15.92 -29.54
C ALA A 351 -12.66 15.31 -28.97
N ILE A 352 -12.73 14.05 -28.53
CA ILE A 352 -11.55 13.33 -28.03
C ILE A 352 -10.63 13.02 -29.22
N ILE A 353 -9.43 13.58 -29.20
CA ILE A 353 -8.41 13.40 -30.25
C ILE A 353 -7.34 12.38 -29.87
N ALA A 354 -7.14 12.14 -28.56
CA ALA A 354 -6.24 11.12 -28.06
C ALA A 354 -6.62 10.65 -26.65
N HIS A 355 -6.21 9.43 -26.29
CA HIS A 355 -6.44 8.87 -24.95
C HIS A 355 -5.39 7.83 -24.55
N ALA A 356 -5.29 7.57 -23.25
CA ALA A 356 -4.53 6.48 -22.64
C ALA A 356 -5.31 5.88 -21.45
N GLY A 357 -5.24 4.57 -21.25
CA GLY A 357 -5.87 3.85 -20.13
C GLY A 357 -7.40 3.69 -20.19
N ARG A 358 -8.05 4.17 -21.27
CA ARG A 358 -9.52 4.13 -21.42
C ARG A 358 -10.06 2.73 -21.68
N ALA A 359 -9.29 1.88 -22.38
CA ALA A 359 -9.71 0.52 -22.69
C ALA A 359 -9.61 -0.40 -21.46
N HIS A 360 -8.75 -0.07 -20.50
CA HIS A 360 -8.48 -0.84 -19.29
C HIS A 360 -9.72 -1.22 -18.48
N ALA A 361 -10.79 -0.42 -18.56
CA ALA A 361 -12.07 -0.73 -17.93
C ALA A 361 -12.65 -2.10 -18.34
N THR A 362 -12.38 -2.52 -19.58
CA THR A 362 -12.88 -3.77 -20.18
C THR A 362 -11.77 -4.69 -20.69
N ASP A 363 -10.59 -4.16 -20.98
CA ASP A 363 -9.46 -4.87 -21.55
C ASP A 363 -8.37 -5.07 -20.47
N PRO A 364 -8.09 -6.33 -20.02
CA PRO A 364 -7.01 -6.60 -19.07
C PRO A 364 -5.61 -6.29 -19.62
N ASP A 365 -5.47 -6.19 -20.95
CA ASP A 365 -4.19 -6.09 -21.65
C ASP A 365 -3.91 -4.66 -22.16
N ASP A 366 -4.65 -3.64 -21.69
CA ASP A 366 -4.44 -2.24 -22.09
C ASP A 366 -3.05 -1.74 -21.66
N SER A 367 -2.11 -1.78 -22.60
CA SER A 367 -0.71 -1.40 -22.39
C SER A 367 -0.49 0.08 -22.09
N GLU A 368 -1.49 0.94 -22.34
CA GLU A 368 -1.41 2.39 -22.12
C GLU A 368 -1.92 2.82 -20.73
N ALA A 369 -2.51 1.89 -19.98
CA ALA A 369 -2.91 2.15 -18.61
C ALA A 369 -1.69 2.13 -17.70
N HIS A 370 -1.44 3.23 -16.99
CA HIS A 370 -0.58 3.19 -15.83
C HIS A 370 -1.40 2.72 -14.62
N VAL A 371 -1.05 1.57 -14.06
CA VAL A 371 -1.76 0.96 -12.94
C VAL A 371 -0.91 1.06 -11.67
N LEU A 372 -1.47 1.62 -10.61
CA LEU A 372 -0.87 1.74 -9.29
C LEU A 372 -0.98 0.39 -8.57
N ARG A 373 -0.01 -0.49 -8.82
CA ARG A 373 0.07 -1.85 -8.25
C ARG A 373 1.51 -2.32 -8.11
N ALA A 374 1.70 -3.40 -7.37
CA ALA A 374 2.93 -4.18 -7.44
C ALA A 374 2.84 -5.20 -8.58
N ARG A 375 3.96 -5.47 -9.24
CA ARG A 375 4.08 -6.56 -10.22
C ARG A 375 5.02 -7.61 -9.65
N VAL A 376 4.55 -8.86 -9.56
CA VAL A 376 5.30 -10.00 -9.03
C VAL A 376 5.54 -11.00 -10.15
N VAL A 377 6.73 -11.59 -10.18
CA VAL A 377 7.13 -12.57 -11.20
C VAL A 377 7.43 -13.95 -10.62
N ASP A 378 7.31 -14.97 -11.46
CA ASP A 378 7.76 -16.34 -11.20
C ASP A 378 9.28 -16.51 -11.37
N GLU A 379 9.78 -17.74 -11.21
CA GLU A 379 11.20 -18.08 -11.31
C GLU A 379 11.79 -17.88 -12.70
N ARG A 380 10.95 -17.76 -13.73
CA ARG A 380 11.33 -17.53 -15.12
C ARG A 380 11.16 -16.06 -15.53
N GLY A 381 10.78 -15.20 -14.59
CA GLY A 381 10.49 -13.78 -14.86
C GLY A 381 9.15 -13.55 -15.56
N VAL A 382 8.18 -14.47 -15.47
CA VAL A 382 6.82 -14.28 -16.01
C VAL A 382 5.95 -13.54 -15.00
N ALA A 383 5.24 -12.50 -15.43
CA ALA A 383 4.34 -11.74 -14.56
C ALA A 383 3.11 -12.57 -14.15
N LEU A 384 2.75 -12.50 -12.86
CA LEU A 384 1.65 -13.25 -12.26
C LEU A 384 0.46 -12.32 -12.00
N TRP A 385 -0.73 -12.69 -12.52
CA TRP A 385 -1.89 -11.79 -12.56
C TRP A 385 -3.12 -12.32 -11.82
N ALA A 386 -3.24 -13.65 -11.64
CA ALA A 386 -4.39 -14.27 -10.99
C ALA A 386 -4.11 -14.65 -9.51
N ARG A 387 -3.13 -14.00 -8.89
CA ARG A 387 -2.61 -14.30 -7.54
C ARG A 387 -2.20 -15.76 -7.39
N GLU A 388 -1.31 -16.20 -8.25
CA GLU A 388 -0.59 -17.46 -8.18
C GLU A 388 0.44 -17.42 -7.04
N ILE A 389 -0.05 -17.30 -5.79
CA ILE A 389 0.79 -17.00 -4.61
C ILE A 389 1.90 -18.03 -4.44
N HIS A 390 1.67 -19.30 -4.79
CA HIS A 390 2.67 -20.39 -4.73
C HIS A 390 3.87 -20.17 -5.67
N ASP A 391 3.69 -19.38 -6.72
CA ASP A 391 4.72 -19.09 -7.73
C ASP A 391 5.46 -17.77 -7.49
N PHE A 392 5.11 -17.02 -6.44
CA PHE A 392 5.77 -15.73 -6.19
C PHE A 392 7.27 -15.95 -5.95
N ARG A 393 8.12 -15.16 -6.62
CA ARG A 393 9.57 -15.20 -6.42
C ARG A 393 10.18 -13.85 -6.10
N THR A 394 9.72 -12.78 -6.72
CA THR A 394 10.19 -11.43 -6.37
C THR A 394 9.24 -10.36 -6.93
N PRO A 395 9.02 -9.24 -6.22
CA PRO A 395 8.42 -8.07 -6.82
C PRO A 395 9.40 -7.45 -7.84
N LEU A 396 8.91 -7.23 -9.05
CA LEU A 396 9.59 -6.48 -10.11
C LEU A 396 9.54 -4.98 -9.81
N VAL A 397 8.34 -4.46 -9.58
CA VAL A 397 8.06 -3.04 -9.30
C VAL A 397 6.91 -2.91 -8.30
N ASP A 398 6.86 -1.79 -7.58
CA ASP A 398 5.73 -1.37 -6.76
C ASP A 398 5.40 0.10 -7.06
N HIS A 399 4.39 0.33 -7.90
CA HIS A 399 3.90 1.66 -8.29
C HIS A 399 2.88 2.26 -7.31
N THR A 400 2.58 1.58 -6.19
CA THR A 400 1.71 2.17 -5.17
C THR A 400 2.40 3.38 -4.53
N VAL A 401 1.63 4.33 -4.02
CA VAL A 401 2.13 5.62 -3.51
C VAL A 401 2.23 5.58 -1.99
N ALA A 402 3.43 5.79 -1.44
CA ALA A 402 3.62 5.82 0.01
C ALA A 402 2.76 6.89 0.70
N ALA A 403 2.53 6.75 2.01
CA ALA A 403 1.76 7.72 2.78
C ALA A 403 2.32 9.13 2.58
N ARG A 404 1.45 10.06 2.14
CA ARG A 404 1.80 11.46 1.89
C ARG A 404 2.82 11.69 0.77
N ASP A 405 3.13 10.67 -0.01
CA ASP A 405 4.03 10.73 -1.15
C ASP A 405 3.29 11.04 -2.46
N VAL A 406 4.06 11.27 -3.52
CA VAL A 406 3.58 11.58 -4.86
C VAL A 406 4.27 10.66 -5.86
N ALA A 407 3.49 10.03 -6.74
CA ALA A 407 4.00 9.36 -7.94
C ALA A 407 3.78 10.27 -9.16
N VAL A 408 4.72 10.25 -10.11
CA VAL A 408 4.59 10.96 -11.38
C VAL A 408 4.75 9.97 -12.52
N VAL A 409 3.88 10.10 -13.52
CA VAL A 409 3.93 9.36 -14.78
C VAL A 409 3.86 10.35 -15.91
N ARG A 410 4.71 10.18 -16.92
CA ARG A 410 4.72 11.03 -18.10
C ARG A 410 3.89 10.39 -19.21
N TYR A 411 3.14 11.20 -19.93
CA TYR A 411 2.47 10.82 -21.17
C TYR A 411 2.99 11.69 -22.31
N ARG A 412 3.03 11.12 -23.52
CA ARG A 412 3.39 11.84 -24.73
C ARG A 412 2.25 11.82 -25.72
N LEU A 413 1.87 13.01 -26.18
CA LEU A 413 0.90 13.22 -27.25
C LEU A 413 1.62 13.81 -28.46
N ALA A 414 1.57 13.10 -29.60
CA ALA A 414 2.04 13.64 -30.87
C ALA A 414 1.12 14.77 -31.34
N LEU A 415 1.68 15.95 -31.63
CA LEU A 415 0.92 17.12 -32.09
C LEU A 415 0.84 17.20 -33.63
N ALA A 416 1.65 16.40 -34.33
CA ALA A 416 1.68 16.38 -35.79
C ALA A 416 0.28 16.15 -36.40
N GLY A 417 -0.12 17.03 -37.32
CA GLY A 417 -1.42 16.97 -37.99
C GLY A 417 -2.61 17.36 -37.11
N LEU A 418 -2.39 18.23 -36.11
CA LEU A 418 -3.45 19.01 -35.47
C LEU A 418 -3.46 20.42 -36.06
N ASP A 419 -4.64 20.86 -36.50
CA ASP A 419 -4.85 22.20 -37.05
C ASP A 419 -4.96 23.24 -35.90
N ALA A 420 -4.78 24.52 -36.21
CA ALA A 420 -4.84 25.60 -35.21
C ALA A 420 -6.21 25.72 -34.52
N ASP A 421 -7.30 25.33 -35.21
CA ASP A 421 -8.65 25.30 -34.65
C ASP A 421 -8.88 24.16 -33.63
N ALA A 422 -7.93 23.23 -33.50
CA ALA A 422 -7.96 22.21 -32.47
C ALA A 422 -7.70 22.79 -31.08
N TYR A 423 -7.06 23.97 -30.98
CA TYR A 423 -6.63 24.58 -29.72
C TYR A 423 -7.69 25.54 -29.13
N PRO A 424 -7.76 25.69 -27.79
CA PRO A 424 -6.92 25.01 -26.79
C PRO A 424 -7.28 23.52 -26.64
N LEU A 425 -6.26 22.69 -26.44
CA LEU A 425 -6.47 21.29 -26.10
C LEU A 425 -6.88 21.18 -24.64
N VAL A 426 -7.98 20.48 -24.35
CA VAL A 426 -8.40 20.18 -22.97
C VAL A 426 -7.86 18.80 -22.59
N LEU A 427 -6.96 18.77 -21.62
CA LEU A 427 -6.38 17.55 -21.06
C LEU A 427 -7.11 17.20 -19.77
N ARG A 428 -7.68 16.00 -19.68
CA ARG A 428 -8.39 15.52 -18.50
C ARG A 428 -7.80 14.19 -18.05
N ALA A 429 -7.39 14.12 -16.78
CA ALA A 429 -6.95 12.88 -16.15
C ALA A 429 -7.91 12.46 -15.04
N GLU A 430 -8.19 11.16 -14.97
CA GLU A 430 -9.00 10.54 -13.92
C GLU A 430 -8.24 9.38 -13.28
N LEU A 431 -8.18 9.37 -11.95
CA LEU A 431 -7.73 8.22 -11.17
C LEU A 431 -8.91 7.30 -10.90
N ARG A 432 -8.95 6.18 -11.61
CA ARG A 432 -10.01 5.17 -11.57
C ARG A 432 -9.67 4.06 -10.62
N HIS A 433 -10.67 3.49 -9.97
CA HIS A 433 -10.53 2.32 -9.11
C HIS A 433 -11.55 1.24 -9.46
N ARG A 434 -11.05 0.00 -9.57
CA ARG A 434 -11.80 -1.24 -9.34
C ARG A 434 -11.06 -2.08 -8.30
N THR A 435 -11.78 -2.91 -7.54
CA THR A 435 -11.19 -3.62 -6.39
C THR A 435 -10.10 -4.61 -6.81
N ARG A 436 -10.28 -5.36 -7.90
CA ARG A 436 -9.32 -6.37 -8.38
C ARG A 436 -9.13 -6.32 -9.88
N ASN A 437 -7.99 -6.81 -10.36
CA ASN A 437 -7.78 -6.95 -11.80
C ASN A 437 -8.75 -7.94 -12.45
N LEU A 438 -8.99 -7.76 -13.76
CA LEU A 438 -9.94 -8.58 -14.52
C LEU A 438 -9.49 -10.04 -14.62
N VAL A 439 -8.18 -10.32 -14.63
CA VAL A 439 -7.66 -11.69 -14.71
C VAL A 439 -8.07 -12.50 -13.47
N LEU A 440 -7.87 -11.94 -12.28
CA LEU A 440 -8.30 -12.53 -11.01
C LEU A 440 -9.83 -12.63 -10.92
N GLN A 441 -10.57 -11.59 -11.34
CA GLN A 441 -12.04 -11.66 -11.41
C GLN A 441 -12.51 -12.81 -12.29
N ASN A 442 -11.94 -12.96 -13.47
CA ASN A 442 -12.29 -14.01 -14.41
C ASN A 442 -11.97 -15.41 -13.85
N ALA A 443 -10.84 -15.56 -13.15
CA ALA A 443 -10.50 -16.80 -12.46
C ALA A 443 -11.54 -17.15 -11.37
N ALA A 444 -11.89 -16.20 -10.51
CA ALA A 444 -12.90 -16.38 -9.47
C ALA A 444 -14.30 -16.68 -10.03
N CYS A 445 -14.71 -15.98 -11.09
CA CYS A 445 -15.98 -16.21 -11.78
C CYS A 445 -16.03 -17.62 -12.39
N ARG A 446 -14.98 -18.07 -13.09
CA ARG A 446 -14.92 -19.44 -13.64
C ARG A 446 -15.01 -20.50 -12.55
N ALA A 447 -14.23 -20.37 -11.47
CA ALA A 447 -14.25 -21.32 -10.36
C ALA A 447 -15.62 -21.38 -9.68
N SER A 448 -16.32 -20.24 -9.54
CA SER A 448 -17.65 -20.20 -8.93
C SER A 448 -18.73 -21.04 -9.65
N ARG A 449 -18.48 -21.43 -10.90
CA ARG A 449 -19.37 -22.28 -11.70
C ARG A 449 -19.15 -23.77 -11.48
N GLN A 450 -18.24 -24.17 -10.61
CA GLN A 450 -18.04 -25.56 -10.24
C GLN A 450 -19.09 -26.00 -9.18
N PRO A 451 -19.47 -27.29 -9.12
CA PRO A 451 -20.56 -27.74 -8.24
C PRO A 451 -20.31 -27.51 -6.74
N ARG A 452 -19.08 -27.74 -6.26
CA ARG A 452 -18.70 -27.58 -4.85
C ARG A 452 -18.79 -26.11 -4.42
N GLU A 453 -18.41 -25.21 -5.30
CA GLU A 453 -18.38 -23.76 -5.10
C GLU A 453 -19.79 -23.19 -5.07
N ARG A 454 -20.67 -23.69 -5.93
CA ARG A 454 -22.11 -23.39 -5.84
C ARG A 454 -22.71 -23.88 -4.52
N ALA A 455 -22.24 -25.00 -3.98
CA ALA A 455 -22.66 -25.48 -2.66
C ALA A 455 -22.22 -24.52 -1.55
N PHE A 456 -20.96 -24.06 -1.56
CA PHE A 456 -20.47 -23.03 -0.64
C PHE A 456 -21.26 -21.72 -0.76
N GLN A 457 -21.62 -21.29 -1.96
CA GLN A 457 -22.45 -20.09 -2.16
C GLN A 457 -23.87 -20.26 -1.57
N ARG A 458 -24.50 -21.43 -1.76
CA ARG A 458 -25.81 -21.73 -1.14
C ARG A 458 -25.71 -21.73 0.39
N ALA A 459 -24.68 -22.38 0.94
CA ALA A 459 -24.42 -22.39 2.37
C ALA A 459 -24.17 -20.98 2.93
N SER A 460 -23.36 -20.18 2.24
CA SER A 460 -23.06 -18.80 2.64
C SER A 460 -24.33 -17.95 2.68
N ARG A 461 -25.24 -18.11 1.71
CA ARG A 461 -26.56 -17.46 1.77
C ARG A 461 -27.36 -17.87 3.00
N ALA A 462 -27.38 -19.15 3.34
CA ALA A 462 -28.13 -19.66 4.49
C ALA A 462 -27.55 -19.20 5.83
N LEU A 463 -26.22 -19.25 5.98
CA LEU A 463 -25.52 -18.96 7.24
C LEU A 463 -25.22 -17.47 7.45
N ARG A 464 -25.02 -16.70 6.37
CA ARG A 464 -24.54 -15.30 6.41
C ARG A 464 -25.54 -14.30 5.83
N GLY A 465 -26.66 -14.79 5.27
CA GLY A 465 -27.68 -13.95 4.64
C GLY A 465 -27.27 -13.41 3.26
N ALA A 466 -26.09 -13.74 2.74
CA ALA A 466 -25.63 -13.33 1.43
C ALA A 466 -24.69 -14.37 0.82
N ALA A 467 -24.75 -14.53 -0.50
CA ALA A 467 -23.74 -15.25 -1.27
C ALA A 467 -22.97 -14.25 -2.12
N LEU A 468 -21.67 -14.49 -2.29
CA LEU A 468 -20.83 -13.67 -3.15
C LEU A 468 -20.87 -14.20 -4.58
N ASP A 469 -21.32 -13.35 -5.51
CA ASP A 469 -21.27 -13.56 -6.95
C ASP A 469 -20.02 -12.91 -7.56
N PRO A 470 -18.91 -13.65 -7.77
CA PRO A 470 -17.70 -13.11 -8.35
C PRO A 470 -17.82 -12.84 -9.85
N CYS A 471 -18.93 -13.21 -10.50
CA CYS A 471 -19.18 -12.80 -11.88
C CYS A 471 -19.84 -11.42 -11.97
N ALA A 472 -20.28 -10.83 -10.84
CA ALA A 472 -20.86 -9.50 -10.81
C ALA A 472 -19.84 -8.45 -11.31
N PRO A 473 -20.24 -7.52 -12.20
CA PRO A 473 -19.36 -6.44 -12.66
C PRO A 473 -18.78 -5.62 -11.51
N GLN A 474 -17.51 -5.26 -11.61
CA GLN A 474 -16.86 -4.42 -10.61
C GLN A 474 -17.29 -2.96 -10.76
N PRO A 475 -17.71 -2.28 -9.69
CA PRO A 475 -18.02 -0.86 -9.76
C PRO A 475 -16.78 -0.02 -10.01
N LEU A 476 -16.83 0.82 -11.06
CA LEU A 476 -15.80 1.81 -11.31
C LEU A 476 -16.04 3.08 -10.47
N THR A 477 -14.99 3.54 -9.81
CA THR A 477 -15.02 4.75 -8.99
C THR A 477 -13.95 5.70 -9.46
N VAL A 478 -14.32 6.94 -9.78
CA VAL A 478 -13.37 8.03 -9.95
C VAL A 478 -13.00 8.51 -8.54
N ILE A 479 -11.74 8.33 -8.18
CA ILE A 479 -11.17 8.75 -6.89
C ILE A 479 -10.89 10.25 -6.91
N ALA A 480 -10.26 10.71 -7.99
CA ALA A 480 -9.92 12.10 -8.25
C ALA A 480 -9.83 12.33 -9.76
N ALA A 481 -9.96 13.59 -10.16
CA ALA A 481 -9.82 14.04 -11.54
C ALA A 481 -9.18 15.42 -11.58
N ALA A 482 -8.44 15.71 -12.64
CA ALA A 482 -7.87 17.02 -12.93
C ALA A 482 -8.06 17.37 -14.41
N GLU A 483 -8.12 18.66 -14.72
CA GLU A 483 -8.33 19.14 -16.08
C GLU A 483 -7.56 20.44 -16.31
N ILE A 484 -6.80 20.53 -17.40
CA ILE A 484 -6.08 21.74 -17.82
C ILE A 484 -6.35 22.03 -19.30
N ALA A 485 -6.27 23.30 -19.68
CA ALA A 485 -6.32 23.72 -21.08
C ALA A 485 -4.92 24.12 -21.55
N PHE A 486 -4.49 23.61 -22.70
CA PHE A 486 -3.20 23.92 -23.33
C PHE A 486 -3.42 24.74 -24.59
N ALA A 487 -2.90 25.97 -24.61
CA ALA A 487 -3.20 26.96 -25.66
C ALA A 487 -2.37 26.81 -26.95
N GLY A 488 -1.38 25.92 -26.99
CA GLY A 488 -0.57 25.67 -28.20
C GLY A 488 0.72 26.50 -28.32
N ASP A 489 0.88 27.59 -27.55
CA ASP A 489 2.00 28.53 -27.70
C ASP A 489 2.78 28.79 -26.39
N SER A 490 2.44 28.10 -25.29
CA SER A 490 3.05 28.37 -23.99
C SER A 490 4.17 27.38 -23.67
N ARG A 491 5.34 27.93 -23.35
CA ARG A 491 6.44 27.21 -22.69
C ARG A 491 6.15 26.90 -21.22
N ASP A 492 5.12 27.50 -20.62
CA ASP A 492 4.70 27.30 -19.24
C ASP A 492 3.21 27.73 -19.07
N ASP A 493 2.25 26.81 -19.24
CA ASP A 493 0.87 27.03 -18.74
C ASP A 493 0.74 26.41 -17.34
N VAL A 494 0.66 27.28 -16.34
CA VAL A 494 0.47 26.94 -14.93
C VAL A 494 -1.00 26.63 -14.66
N ASP A 495 -1.20 25.51 -13.97
CA ASP A 495 -2.43 24.94 -13.40
C ASP A 495 -3.56 25.94 -13.11
N ARG A 496 -4.73 25.70 -13.71
CA ARG A 496 -6.02 26.35 -13.39
C ARG A 496 -7.10 25.34 -12.98
N SER A 497 -6.74 24.28 -12.27
CA SER A 497 -7.69 23.39 -11.57
C SER A 497 -7.29 23.24 -10.10
N GLY A 498 -8.13 23.41 -9.10
CA GLY A 498 -9.56 23.13 -9.05
C GLY A 498 -9.81 21.99 -8.05
N GLU A 499 -9.38 22.14 -6.79
CA GLU A 499 -10.09 21.48 -5.70
C GLU A 499 -11.54 21.96 -5.73
N ARG A 500 -12.46 21.01 -5.97
CA ARG A 500 -13.93 21.15 -5.99
C ARG A 500 -14.53 21.79 -7.25
N ALA A 501 -15.28 20.96 -7.99
CA ALA A 501 -16.53 21.42 -8.58
C ALA A 501 -17.41 22.01 -7.46
N ASN A 502 -17.73 23.30 -7.57
CA ASN A 502 -18.48 24.16 -6.63
C ASN A 502 -17.67 24.96 -5.60
N ALA A 503 -16.65 25.73 -6.01
CA ALA A 503 -16.38 27.09 -5.51
C ALA A 503 -15.20 27.70 -6.29
N ARG A 504 -15.20 29.02 -6.54
CA ARG A 504 -13.97 29.73 -6.92
C ARG A 504 -13.03 29.74 -5.70
N PRO A 505 -11.79 29.24 -5.80
CA PRO A 505 -10.86 29.25 -4.68
C PRO A 505 -10.55 30.69 -4.25
N GLY A 506 -10.48 30.93 -2.94
CA GLY A 506 -10.13 32.24 -2.40
C GLY A 506 -8.68 32.60 -2.72
N ALA A 507 -8.28 33.87 -2.51
CA ALA A 507 -6.91 34.32 -2.77
C ALA A 507 -5.84 33.52 -2.00
N GLY A 508 -6.16 33.06 -0.78
CA GLY A 508 -5.28 32.19 0.02
C GLY A 508 -5.13 30.78 -0.55
N ASP A 509 -6.19 30.23 -1.16
CA ASP A 509 -6.16 28.91 -1.81
C ASP A 509 -5.35 28.95 -3.10
N GLN A 510 -5.45 30.05 -3.86
CA GLN A 510 -4.67 30.28 -5.07
C GLN A 510 -3.16 30.44 -4.77
N ALA A 511 -2.80 31.19 -3.73
CA ALA A 511 -1.41 31.33 -3.30
C ALA A 511 -0.80 30.01 -2.81
N ARG A 512 -1.59 29.18 -2.10
CA ARG A 512 -1.17 27.84 -1.68
C ARG A 512 -1.02 26.89 -2.88
N ALA A 513 -1.91 26.97 -3.86
CA ALA A 513 -1.82 26.15 -5.08
C ALA A 513 -0.58 26.47 -5.93
N ALA A 514 -0.19 27.74 -6.02
CA ALA A 514 0.89 28.22 -6.88
C ALA A 514 2.26 27.55 -6.63
N TRP A 515 2.61 27.27 -5.37
CA TRP A 515 3.85 26.55 -5.04
C TRP A 515 3.62 25.05 -4.81
N ARG A 516 2.44 24.65 -4.34
CA ARG A 516 2.17 23.26 -3.92
C ARG A 516 2.15 22.29 -5.10
N ALA A 517 1.49 22.65 -6.20
CA ALA A 517 1.44 21.79 -7.38
C ALA A 517 2.83 21.50 -7.99
N PRO A 518 3.69 22.50 -8.27
CA PRO A 518 5.05 22.22 -8.72
C PRO A 518 5.89 21.52 -7.63
N TYR A 519 5.73 21.84 -6.35
CA TYR A 519 6.42 21.11 -5.28
C TYR A 519 6.09 19.61 -5.29
N GLU A 520 4.81 19.24 -5.39
CA GLU A 520 4.35 17.86 -5.42
C GLU A 520 4.83 17.10 -6.65
N ARG A 521 4.76 17.73 -7.82
CA ARG A 521 5.34 17.17 -9.05
C ARG A 521 6.85 16.98 -8.92
N GLY A 522 7.56 17.96 -8.36
CA GLY A 522 8.99 17.87 -8.08
C GLY A 522 9.34 16.74 -7.13
N LEU A 523 8.54 16.50 -6.09
CA LEU A 523 8.67 15.34 -5.19
C LEU A 523 8.53 14.02 -5.94
N GLY A 524 7.55 13.91 -6.85
CA GLY A 524 7.38 12.72 -7.68
C GLY A 524 8.58 12.43 -8.58
N TRP A 525 9.18 13.47 -9.17
CA TRP A 525 10.41 13.37 -9.95
C TRP A 525 11.64 12.94 -9.13
N LEU A 526 11.62 13.07 -7.79
CA LEU A 526 12.70 12.51 -6.96
C LEU A 526 12.75 10.97 -7.00
N HIS A 527 11.70 10.30 -7.47
CA HIS A 527 11.68 8.85 -7.66
C HIS A 527 12.30 8.41 -8.99
N ALA A 528 12.62 9.33 -9.90
CA ALA A 528 13.24 9.02 -11.17
C ALA A 528 14.63 8.37 -11.02
N THR A 529 15.10 7.75 -12.10
CA THR A 529 16.46 7.20 -12.19
C THR A 529 17.49 8.33 -12.17
N GLN A 530 18.77 8.01 -11.91
CA GLN A 530 19.83 9.02 -11.78
C GLN A 530 19.95 9.92 -13.03
N GLU A 531 19.70 9.34 -14.20
CA GLU A 531 19.73 9.97 -15.52
C GLU A 531 18.57 10.96 -15.77
N HIS A 532 17.56 10.97 -14.90
CA HIS A 532 16.35 11.78 -15.04
C HIS A 532 16.03 12.64 -13.80
N LEU A 533 16.86 12.58 -12.75
CA LEU A 533 16.65 13.36 -11.53
C LEU A 533 16.74 14.87 -11.76
N GLU A 534 17.51 15.31 -12.75
CA GLU A 534 17.66 16.72 -13.13
C GLU A 534 16.33 17.38 -13.51
N ASN A 535 15.35 16.61 -13.99
CA ASN A 535 14.00 17.10 -14.30
C ASN A 535 13.28 17.65 -13.05
N ALA A 536 13.60 17.17 -11.85
CA ALA A 536 13.02 17.68 -10.61
C ALA A 536 13.48 19.10 -10.26
N ARG A 537 14.71 19.49 -10.65
CA ARG A 537 15.35 20.73 -10.20
C ARG A 537 14.61 22.00 -10.65
N PRO A 538 14.34 22.24 -11.95
CA PRO A 538 13.65 23.46 -12.36
C PRO A 538 12.25 23.54 -11.76
N ILE A 539 11.57 22.40 -11.62
CA ILE A 539 10.23 22.32 -11.03
C ILE A 539 10.25 22.75 -9.55
N LEU A 540 11.19 22.25 -8.75
CA LEU A 540 11.31 22.62 -7.33
C LEU A 540 11.78 24.07 -7.14
N LEU A 541 12.63 24.59 -8.03
CA LEU A 541 13.03 26.00 -8.00
C LEU A 541 11.87 26.93 -8.36
N ALA A 542 11.02 26.54 -9.33
CA ALA A 542 9.80 27.26 -9.63
C ALA A 542 8.81 27.25 -8.45
N ALA A 543 8.68 26.11 -7.77
CA ALA A 543 7.90 26.02 -6.53
C ALA A 543 8.44 26.98 -5.45
N LEU A 544 9.76 27.05 -5.27
CA LEU A 544 10.39 27.97 -4.31
C LEU A 544 10.12 29.44 -4.67
N ALA A 545 10.23 29.79 -5.95
CA ALA A 545 9.96 31.15 -6.43
C ALA A 545 8.49 31.56 -6.26
N ALA A 546 7.56 30.60 -6.35
CA ALA A 546 6.14 30.84 -6.14
C ALA A 546 5.72 30.85 -4.65
N ALA A 547 6.57 30.38 -3.74
CA ALA A 547 6.23 30.29 -2.32
C ALA A 547 6.19 31.69 -1.67
N PRO A 548 5.10 32.05 -0.95
CA PRO A 548 5.03 33.33 -0.25
C PRO A 548 6.14 33.47 0.78
N SER A 549 6.87 34.58 0.82
CA SER A 549 8.03 34.79 1.72
C SER A 549 7.71 34.61 3.21
N ALA A 550 6.47 34.86 3.62
CA ALA A 550 6.00 34.63 4.99
C ALA A 550 5.72 33.15 5.32
N ASP A 551 5.57 32.29 4.31
CA ASP A 551 5.26 30.86 4.49
C ASP A 551 6.54 30.07 4.75
N GLN A 552 6.98 30.09 6.01
CA GLN A 552 8.16 29.35 6.47
C GLN A 552 8.03 27.84 6.27
N HIS A 553 6.80 27.29 6.33
CA HIS A 553 6.59 25.86 6.13
C HIS A 553 6.85 25.46 4.67
N ALA A 554 6.31 26.22 3.71
CA ALA A 554 6.57 26.00 2.29
C ALA A 554 8.08 26.03 1.99
N HIS A 555 8.77 27.06 2.49
CA HIS A 555 10.22 27.20 2.30
C HIS A 555 11.00 26.01 2.89
N ALA A 556 10.65 25.57 4.11
CA ALA A 556 11.28 24.42 4.74
C ALA A 556 11.06 23.13 3.93
N ALA A 557 9.83 22.89 3.46
CA ALA A 557 9.46 21.69 2.72
C ALA A 557 10.13 21.62 1.33
N ILE A 558 10.18 22.75 0.61
CA ILE A 558 10.82 22.84 -0.71
C ILE A 558 12.35 22.73 -0.58
N ALA A 559 12.95 23.38 0.44
CA ALA A 559 14.38 23.27 0.70
C ALA A 559 14.79 21.84 1.10
N ASP A 560 13.99 21.12 1.90
CA ASP A 560 14.21 19.68 2.18
C ASP A 560 14.19 18.85 0.88
N ALA A 561 13.25 19.10 -0.03
CA ALA A 561 13.18 18.41 -1.33
C ALA A 561 14.39 18.71 -2.23
N LEU A 562 14.82 19.97 -2.32
CA LEU A 562 16.03 20.39 -3.04
C LEU A 562 17.30 19.75 -2.45
N GLY A 563 17.38 19.68 -1.12
CA GLY A 563 18.47 19.00 -0.40
C GLY A 563 18.51 17.51 -0.71
N ARG A 564 17.36 16.83 -0.71
CA ARG A 564 17.25 15.42 -1.10
C ARG A 564 17.65 15.19 -2.56
N LEU A 565 17.22 16.07 -3.46
CA LEU A 565 17.61 16.01 -4.87
C LEU A 565 19.13 16.10 -5.04
N ALA A 566 19.74 17.15 -4.49
CA ALA A 566 21.18 17.35 -4.56
C ALA A 566 21.94 16.16 -3.94
N GLY A 567 21.48 15.65 -2.79
CA GLY A 567 22.06 14.49 -2.13
C GLY A 567 21.95 13.21 -2.96
N LYS A 568 20.82 12.98 -3.63
CA LYS A 568 20.64 11.85 -4.54
C LYS A 568 21.58 11.90 -5.75
N GLN A 569 21.92 13.10 -6.22
CA GLN A 569 22.87 13.36 -7.31
C GLN A 569 24.34 13.42 -6.85
N GLY A 570 24.63 13.12 -5.57
CA GLY A 570 25.99 13.18 -5.01
C GLY A 570 26.54 14.60 -4.79
N ARG A 571 25.74 15.65 -5.04
CA ARG A 571 26.10 17.07 -4.81
C ARG A 571 25.98 17.42 -3.33
N THR A 572 26.83 16.81 -2.51
CA THR A 572 26.69 16.79 -1.05
C THR A 572 26.73 18.18 -0.41
N ASP A 573 27.65 19.06 -0.80
CA ASP A 573 27.74 20.39 -0.18
C ASP A 573 26.53 21.27 -0.52
N GLU A 574 25.98 21.13 -1.73
CA GLU A 574 24.71 21.79 -2.09
C GLU A 574 23.54 21.20 -1.30
N ALA A 575 23.51 19.88 -1.11
CA ALA A 575 22.50 19.23 -0.28
C ALA A 575 22.52 19.78 1.15
N LEU A 576 23.71 19.90 1.75
CA LEU A 576 23.87 20.42 3.11
C LEU A 576 23.38 21.88 3.23
N ARG A 577 23.71 22.75 2.27
CA ARG A 577 23.21 24.14 2.26
C ARG A 577 21.69 24.22 2.19
N TRP A 578 21.06 23.41 1.33
CA TRP A 578 19.59 23.37 1.26
C TRP A 578 18.96 22.83 2.54
N LEU A 579 19.56 21.81 3.16
CA LEU A 579 19.05 21.23 4.40
C LEU A 579 19.24 22.14 5.62
N GLU A 580 20.31 22.94 5.63
CA GLU A 580 20.50 24.02 6.61
C GLU A 580 19.42 25.11 6.43
N ALA A 581 19.16 25.54 5.19
CA ALA A 581 18.05 26.45 4.89
C ALA A 581 16.69 25.89 5.34
N ALA A 582 16.44 24.60 5.09
CA ALA A 582 15.22 23.93 5.53
C ALA A 582 15.07 23.98 7.06
N GLU A 583 16.15 23.74 7.81
CA GLU A 583 16.14 23.76 9.27
C GLU A 583 15.92 25.17 9.83
N MET A 584 16.54 26.20 9.22
CA MET A 584 16.30 27.60 9.59
C MET A 584 14.82 27.99 9.44
N HIS A 585 14.19 27.61 8.33
CA HIS A 585 12.76 27.89 8.11
C HIS A 585 11.84 27.06 9.02
N ASN A 586 12.22 25.83 9.37
CA ASN A 586 11.43 25.00 10.29
C ASN A 586 11.54 25.44 11.76
N GLN A 587 12.54 26.26 12.11
CA GLN A 587 12.79 26.84 13.44
C GLN A 587 13.08 25.82 14.56
N ARG A 588 13.27 24.54 14.20
CA ARG A 588 13.63 23.43 15.09
C ARG A 588 14.19 22.26 14.27
N SER A 589 14.92 21.35 14.90
CA SER A 589 15.30 20.09 14.25
C SER A 589 14.04 19.31 13.83
N HIS A 590 14.14 18.63 12.69
CA HIS A 590 13.07 17.80 12.13
C HIS A 590 13.66 16.47 11.64
N PRO A 591 13.06 15.32 11.99
CA PRO A 591 13.67 14.02 11.72
C PRO A 591 13.85 13.74 10.22
N ALA A 592 12.97 14.30 9.38
CA ALA A 592 13.11 14.20 7.93
C ALA A 592 14.36 14.95 7.40
N ILE A 593 14.65 16.14 7.90
CA ILE A 593 15.82 16.94 7.49
C ILE A 593 17.09 16.25 7.95
N SER A 594 17.13 15.78 9.20
CA SER A 594 18.26 15.03 9.76
C SER A 594 18.50 13.72 9.00
N SER A 595 17.44 13.01 8.62
CA SER A 595 17.54 11.82 7.77
C SER A 595 18.06 12.14 6.37
N ALA A 596 17.57 13.21 5.73
CA ALA A 596 18.07 13.65 4.42
C ALA A 596 19.55 14.04 4.47
N ARG A 597 19.99 14.72 5.54
CA ARG A 597 21.39 15.09 5.81
C ARG A 597 22.26 13.85 5.95
N GLY A 598 21.85 12.90 6.78
CA GLY A 598 22.54 11.63 6.95
C GLY A 598 22.68 10.87 5.62
N ASN A 599 21.62 10.82 4.82
CA ASN A 599 21.63 10.17 3.50
C ASN A 599 22.60 10.85 2.51
N ALA A 600 22.64 12.18 2.46
CA ALA A 600 23.55 12.91 1.58
C ALA A 600 25.02 12.63 1.95
N LEU A 601 25.36 12.67 3.24
CA LEU A 601 26.70 12.40 3.76
C LEU A 601 27.13 10.94 3.57
N ALA A 602 26.22 9.99 3.85
CA ALA A 602 26.49 8.56 3.72
C ALA A 602 26.80 8.14 2.27
N ARG A 603 26.16 8.77 1.28
CA ARG A 603 26.40 8.52 -0.16
C ARG A 603 27.82 8.83 -0.61
N VAL A 604 28.52 9.72 0.10
CA VAL A 604 29.93 10.07 -0.15
C VAL A 604 30.84 9.60 0.99
N TRP A 605 30.42 8.57 1.72
CA TRP A 605 31.21 7.91 2.78
C TRP A 605 31.66 8.82 3.94
N ARG A 606 31.01 9.98 4.14
CA ARG A 606 31.25 10.87 5.30
C ARG A 606 30.56 10.34 6.56
N TRP A 607 30.91 9.11 6.96
CA TRP A 607 30.17 8.34 7.97
C TRP A 607 30.14 8.98 9.37
N HIS A 608 31.21 9.67 9.78
CA HIS A 608 31.27 10.35 11.08
C HIS A 608 30.17 11.41 11.20
N GLU A 609 29.99 12.24 10.18
CA GLU A 609 28.94 13.27 10.14
C GLU A 609 27.57 12.65 9.88
N ALA A 610 27.49 11.66 8.98
CA ALA A 610 26.24 10.97 8.67
C ALA A 610 25.64 10.30 9.90
N GLN A 611 26.47 9.66 10.73
CA GLN A 611 26.04 9.00 11.96
C GLN A 611 25.40 9.98 12.94
N ALA A 612 25.97 11.18 13.10
CA ALA A 612 25.39 12.20 13.97
C ALA A 612 23.99 12.64 13.49
N ALA A 613 23.83 12.87 12.18
CA ALA A 613 22.55 13.22 11.60
C ALA A 613 21.50 12.09 11.71
N PHE A 614 21.90 10.83 11.50
CA PHE A 614 21.01 9.69 11.70
C PHE A 614 20.66 9.45 13.17
N ALA A 615 21.59 9.69 14.11
CA ALA A 615 21.30 9.60 15.54
C ALA A 615 20.24 10.61 15.96
N ASP A 616 20.35 11.85 15.48
CA ASP A 616 19.36 12.90 15.74
C ASP A 616 17.97 12.49 15.20
N ALA A 617 17.90 11.98 13.97
CA ALA A 617 16.65 11.46 13.42
C ALA A 617 16.09 10.29 14.27
N ALA A 618 16.91 9.29 14.59
CA ALA A 618 16.51 8.10 15.33
C ALA A 618 16.07 8.41 16.78
N ALA A 619 16.66 9.43 17.41
CA ALA A 619 16.28 9.89 18.74
C ALA A 619 14.89 10.54 18.74
N GLN A 620 14.55 11.29 17.68
CA GLN A 620 13.25 11.92 17.53
C GLN A 620 12.13 10.93 17.17
N VAL A 621 12.45 9.85 16.43
CA VAL A 621 11.47 8.86 15.94
C VAL A 621 11.86 7.42 16.30
N SER A 622 11.95 7.13 17.59
CA SER A 622 12.43 5.84 18.12
C SER A 622 11.62 4.61 17.69
N ARG A 623 10.37 4.81 17.23
CA ARG A 623 9.47 3.76 16.69
C ARG A 623 9.46 3.65 15.16
N ASN A 624 10.42 4.28 14.47
CA ASN A 624 10.61 4.14 13.03
C ASN A 624 11.79 3.19 12.73
N TYR A 625 11.52 2.03 12.12
CA TYR A 625 12.58 1.05 11.86
C TYR A 625 13.57 1.50 10.77
N LEU A 626 13.16 2.36 9.84
CA LEU A 626 14.05 2.92 8.80
C LEU A 626 15.08 3.87 9.42
N ALA A 627 14.68 4.69 10.39
CA ALA A 627 15.58 5.55 11.13
C ALA A 627 16.60 4.73 11.94
N GLN A 628 16.14 3.66 12.60
CA GLN A 628 17.02 2.73 13.33
C GLN A 628 17.99 2.02 12.38
N ALA A 629 17.52 1.57 11.20
CA ALA A 629 18.36 0.89 10.21
C ALA A 629 19.46 1.80 9.66
N ALA A 630 19.12 3.04 9.28
CA ALA A 630 20.09 4.00 8.78
C ALA A 630 21.14 4.35 9.85
N TRP A 631 20.71 4.55 11.10
CA TRP A 631 21.62 4.81 12.21
C TRP A 631 22.52 3.61 12.51
N ALA A 632 21.95 2.41 12.63
CA ALA A 632 22.71 1.18 12.86
C ALA A 632 23.75 0.91 11.76
N GLN A 633 23.37 1.11 10.49
CA GLN A 633 24.30 0.99 9.37
C GLN A 633 25.46 2.00 9.48
N SER A 634 25.17 3.27 9.79
CA SER A 634 26.21 4.29 9.92
C SER A 634 27.19 4.01 11.07
N LEU A 635 26.71 3.48 12.19
CA LEU A 635 27.56 3.05 13.31
C LEU A 635 28.42 1.85 12.92
N GLY A 636 27.83 0.87 12.22
CA GLY A 636 28.56 -0.29 11.71
C GLY A 636 29.68 0.09 10.73
N SER A 637 29.43 1.06 9.86
CA SER A 637 30.43 1.62 8.94
C SER A 637 31.60 2.34 9.65
N LEU A 638 31.42 2.76 10.89
CA LEU A 638 32.46 3.35 11.74
C LEU A 638 33.16 2.33 12.65
N GLY A 639 32.79 1.05 12.58
CA GLY A 639 33.32 0.02 13.50
C GLY A 639 32.77 0.12 14.93
N LEU A 640 31.73 0.93 15.17
CA LEU A 640 31.12 1.12 16.49
C LEU A 640 30.12 -0.02 16.78
N HIS A 641 30.63 -1.25 16.86
CA HIS A 641 29.83 -2.48 16.81
C HIS A 641 28.83 -2.63 17.96
N ARG A 642 29.18 -2.25 19.20
CA ARG A 642 28.24 -2.33 20.34
C ARG A 642 27.03 -1.41 20.13
N ARG A 643 27.27 -0.17 19.74
CA ARG A 643 26.22 0.80 19.42
C ARG A 643 25.41 0.39 18.18
N ALA A 644 26.07 -0.12 17.15
CA ALA A 644 25.42 -0.62 15.94
C ALA A 644 24.48 -1.79 16.25
N LEU A 645 24.91 -2.73 17.11
CA LEU A 645 24.10 -3.84 17.59
C LEU A 645 22.86 -3.36 18.35
N ALA A 646 23.01 -2.41 19.27
CA ALA A 646 21.89 -1.85 20.04
C ALA A 646 20.84 -1.19 19.13
N ALA A 647 21.27 -0.34 18.19
CA ALA A 647 20.40 0.30 17.21
C ALA A 647 19.72 -0.73 16.29
N ALA A 648 20.47 -1.75 15.83
CA ALA A 648 19.93 -2.82 15.00
C ALA A 648 18.83 -3.60 15.74
N GLN A 649 19.06 -3.97 16.99
CA GLN A 649 18.09 -4.69 17.82
C GLN A 649 16.85 -3.86 18.15
N GLN A 650 16.97 -2.54 18.29
CA GLN A 650 15.82 -1.66 18.42
C GLN A 650 14.93 -1.70 17.17
N GLY A 651 15.53 -1.66 15.98
CA GLY A 651 14.80 -1.82 14.72
C GLY A 651 14.16 -3.21 14.57
N LEU A 652 14.87 -4.28 14.94
CA LEU A 652 14.37 -5.67 14.85
C LEU A 652 13.16 -5.94 15.75
N ARG A 653 12.98 -5.20 16.86
CA ARG A 653 11.74 -5.30 17.67
C ARG A 653 10.51 -4.77 16.93
N LEU A 654 10.69 -3.86 15.95
CA LEU A 654 9.62 -3.28 15.14
C LEU A 654 9.36 -4.09 13.86
N LEU A 655 10.43 -4.57 13.22
CA LEU A 655 10.40 -5.37 12.00
C LEU A 655 11.44 -6.52 12.08
N PRO A 656 11.06 -7.67 12.66
CA PRO A 656 12.01 -8.74 13.00
C PRO A 656 12.79 -9.32 11.81
N ARG A 657 12.19 -9.34 10.62
CA ARG A 657 12.76 -9.97 9.42
C ARG A 657 13.46 -8.97 8.49
N ASN A 658 13.75 -7.75 8.97
CA ASN A 658 14.42 -6.75 8.13
C ASN A 658 15.87 -7.16 7.82
N PRO A 659 16.24 -7.38 6.54
CA PRO A 659 17.55 -7.93 6.19
C PRO A 659 18.70 -6.96 6.50
N ALA A 660 18.50 -5.64 6.38
CA ALA A 660 19.53 -4.66 6.68
C ALA A 660 19.89 -4.66 8.18
N LEU A 661 18.89 -4.69 9.06
CA LEU A 661 19.09 -4.77 10.50
C LEU A 661 19.70 -6.11 10.93
N LEU A 662 19.25 -7.23 10.35
CA LEU A 662 19.84 -8.55 10.61
C LEU A 662 21.32 -8.60 10.19
N ARG A 663 21.67 -7.98 9.05
CA ARG A 663 23.05 -7.87 8.58
C ARG A 663 23.92 -7.09 9.56
N VAL A 664 23.47 -5.92 9.99
CA VAL A 664 24.22 -5.10 10.96
C VAL A 664 24.42 -5.84 12.28
N GLN A 665 23.38 -6.53 12.77
CA GLN A 665 23.49 -7.39 13.96
C GLN A 665 24.54 -8.49 13.76
N ALA A 666 24.50 -9.22 12.65
CA ALA A 666 25.43 -10.31 12.37
C ALA A 666 26.90 -9.83 12.34
N ILE A 667 27.17 -8.74 11.60
CA ILE A 667 28.52 -8.16 11.52
C ILE A 667 28.98 -7.68 12.89
N SER A 668 28.11 -7.02 13.65
CA SER A 668 28.47 -6.48 14.96
C SER A 668 28.75 -7.58 15.98
N LEU A 669 27.94 -8.64 16.02
CA LEU A 669 28.18 -9.79 16.89
C LEU A 669 29.47 -10.52 16.55
N ALA A 670 29.78 -10.68 15.26
CA ALA A 670 31.03 -11.28 14.81
C ALA A 670 32.25 -10.45 15.24
N ALA A 671 32.20 -9.13 15.04
CA ALA A 671 33.28 -8.22 15.42
C ALA A 671 33.50 -8.14 16.94
N LEU A 672 32.44 -8.36 17.73
CA LEU A 672 32.52 -8.42 19.19
C LEU A 672 32.91 -9.81 19.73
N GLY A 673 33.11 -10.81 18.89
CA GLY A 673 33.44 -12.17 19.32
C GLY A 673 32.30 -12.91 20.02
N SER A 674 31.04 -12.54 19.73
CA SER A 674 29.87 -13.19 20.33
C SER A 674 29.67 -14.61 19.80
N PRO A 675 29.33 -15.60 20.65
CA PRO A 675 29.00 -16.96 20.21
C PRO A 675 27.75 -17.02 19.32
N ASP A 676 26.90 -15.99 19.36
CA ASP A 676 25.68 -15.91 18.56
C ASP A 676 25.90 -15.41 17.11
N ALA A 677 27.13 -15.04 16.73
CA ALA A 677 27.44 -14.46 15.43
C ALA A 677 27.00 -15.35 14.25
N ALA A 678 27.27 -16.66 14.30
CA ALA A 678 26.88 -17.60 13.26
C ALA A 678 25.35 -17.72 13.13
N ARG A 679 24.62 -17.73 14.25
CA ARG A 679 23.14 -17.74 14.28
C ARG A 679 22.56 -16.46 13.68
N ALA A 680 23.17 -15.31 13.98
CA ALA A 680 22.74 -14.03 13.41
C ALA A 680 23.01 -13.95 11.90
N LEU A 681 24.15 -14.47 11.43
CA LEU A 681 24.47 -14.54 10.00
C LEU A 681 23.49 -15.44 9.26
N ALA A 682 23.19 -16.64 9.78
CA ALA A 682 22.22 -17.54 9.20
C ALA A 682 20.81 -16.91 9.12
N ALA A 683 20.42 -16.08 10.08
CA ALA A 683 19.18 -15.33 10.01
C ALA A 683 19.20 -14.28 8.89
N TYR A 684 20.29 -13.51 8.74
CA TYR A 684 20.43 -12.60 7.60
C TYR A 684 20.33 -13.35 6.26
N GLU A 685 21.04 -14.47 6.11
CA GLU A 685 21.01 -15.29 4.90
C GLU A 685 19.62 -15.85 4.58
N ARG A 686 18.83 -16.17 5.61
CA ARG A 686 17.44 -16.64 5.44
C ARG A 686 16.49 -15.55 4.96
N PHE A 687 16.69 -14.29 5.37
CA PHE A 687 15.72 -13.20 5.16
C PHE A 687 16.19 -12.12 4.17
N ARG A 688 17.38 -12.24 3.59
CA ARG A 688 17.83 -11.37 2.49
C ARG A 688 17.12 -11.68 1.17
N ASP A 689 17.17 -10.72 0.26
CA ASP A 689 16.71 -10.92 -1.12
C ASP A 689 17.52 -12.02 -1.82
N PRO A 690 16.91 -12.77 -2.75
CA PRO A 690 17.60 -13.78 -3.53
C PRO A 690 18.64 -13.17 -4.48
N ASP A 691 19.78 -13.85 -4.65
CA ASP A 691 20.83 -13.42 -5.59
C ASP A 691 20.34 -13.42 -7.04
N THR A 692 19.37 -14.29 -7.37
CA THR A 692 18.76 -14.42 -8.71
C THR A 692 17.70 -13.37 -9.01
N ARG A 693 17.47 -12.39 -8.12
CA ARG A 693 16.46 -11.34 -8.30
C ARG A 693 16.66 -10.59 -9.62
N SER A 694 17.89 -10.19 -9.91
CA SER A 694 18.23 -9.44 -11.13
C SER A 694 17.98 -10.25 -12.39
N ASP A 695 18.27 -11.56 -12.38
CA ASP A 695 18.05 -12.44 -13.54
C ASP A 695 16.56 -12.54 -13.89
N MET A 696 15.70 -12.69 -12.87
CA MET A 696 14.24 -12.69 -13.05
C MET A 696 13.73 -11.33 -13.57
N HIS A 697 14.33 -10.22 -13.12
CA HIS A 697 14.00 -8.88 -13.60
C HIS A 697 14.36 -8.73 -15.09
N PHE A 698 15.60 -9.08 -15.46
CA PHE A 698 16.03 -9.03 -16.86
C PHE A 698 15.19 -9.94 -17.75
N ALA A 699 14.86 -11.15 -17.28
CA ALA A 699 13.99 -12.07 -18.00
C ALA A 699 12.61 -11.46 -18.28
N CYS A 700 11.98 -10.76 -17.33
CA CYS A 700 10.69 -10.10 -17.63
C CYS A 700 10.86 -8.97 -18.65
N THR A 701 11.85 -8.10 -18.46
CA THR A 701 12.07 -6.95 -19.36
C THR A 701 12.38 -7.37 -20.80
N ALA A 702 13.04 -8.52 -21.00
CA ALA A 702 13.29 -9.08 -22.32
C ALA A 702 12.05 -9.70 -22.99
N ARG A 703 11.06 -10.13 -22.19
CA ARG A 703 9.85 -10.83 -22.66
C ARG A 703 8.68 -9.89 -22.89
N GLU A 704 8.48 -8.92 -21.99
CA GLU A 704 7.28 -8.07 -21.96
C GLU A 704 7.68 -6.58 -22.02
N ALA A 705 7.19 -5.87 -23.04
CA ALA A 705 7.40 -4.43 -23.17
C ALA A 705 6.86 -3.64 -21.96
N ALA A 706 5.78 -4.12 -21.34
CA ALA A 706 5.24 -3.52 -20.12
C ALA A 706 6.23 -3.64 -18.95
N CYS A 707 6.92 -4.78 -18.79
CA CYS A 707 7.99 -4.93 -17.81
C CYS A 707 9.15 -3.98 -18.10
N ALA A 708 9.64 -3.91 -19.34
CA ALA A 708 10.73 -3.03 -19.73
C ALA A 708 10.45 -1.54 -19.45
N ARG A 709 9.19 -1.12 -19.63
CA ARG A 709 8.76 0.26 -19.34
C ARG A 709 8.62 0.51 -17.83
N GLU A 710 7.93 -0.38 -17.12
CA GLU A 710 7.55 -0.16 -15.72
C GLU A 710 8.73 -0.21 -14.74
N VAL A 711 9.82 -0.93 -15.05
CA VAL A 711 11.04 -0.92 -14.21
C VAL A 711 11.71 0.45 -14.12
N VAL A 712 11.38 1.38 -15.02
CA VAL A 712 11.74 2.79 -14.92
C VAL A 712 10.68 3.50 -14.05
N PRO A 713 11.00 4.00 -12.84
CA PRO A 713 9.98 4.48 -11.90
C PRO A 713 9.13 5.64 -12.43
N VAL A 714 9.77 6.63 -13.06
CA VAL A 714 9.10 7.72 -13.80
C VAL A 714 9.28 7.43 -15.28
N HIS A 715 8.40 6.57 -15.80
CA HIS A 715 8.39 6.18 -17.21
C HIS A 715 7.37 6.99 -18.02
N GLU A 716 7.43 6.80 -19.32
CA GLU A 716 6.52 7.44 -20.25
C GLU A 716 5.57 6.45 -20.95
N HIS A 717 4.32 6.87 -21.11
CA HIS A 717 3.27 6.24 -21.93
C HIS A 717 2.97 7.06 -23.19
N ARG A 718 2.53 6.41 -24.27
CA ARG A 718 2.15 7.10 -25.52
C ARG A 718 0.64 7.20 -25.61
N MET A 719 0.11 8.40 -25.83
CA MET A 719 -1.33 8.54 -26.02
C MET A 719 -1.74 8.03 -27.42
N LYS A 720 -2.77 7.18 -27.47
CA LYS A 720 -3.36 6.67 -28.71
C LYS A 720 -4.22 7.76 -29.35
N ARG A 721 -3.89 8.18 -30.58
CA ARG A 721 -4.73 9.10 -31.36
C ARG A 721 -6.01 8.42 -31.80
N VAL A 722 -7.13 9.13 -31.72
CA VAL A 722 -8.40 8.72 -32.31
C VAL A 722 -8.36 9.08 -33.79
N SER A 723 -8.56 8.11 -34.67
CA SER A 723 -8.75 8.38 -36.10
C SER A 723 -10.05 9.17 -36.28
N LEU A 724 -9.95 10.48 -36.51
CA LEU A 724 -11.10 11.26 -36.92
C LEU A 724 -11.49 10.83 -38.35
N PRO A 725 -12.75 10.50 -38.64
CA PRO A 725 -13.18 10.33 -40.02
C PRO A 725 -12.95 11.66 -40.75
N ARG A 726 -12.10 11.67 -41.77
CA ARG A 726 -11.90 12.86 -42.62
C ARG A 726 -13.28 13.23 -43.19
N PRO A 727 -13.73 14.49 -43.08
CA PRO A 727 -14.93 14.91 -43.78
C PRO A 727 -14.72 14.65 -45.28
N ALA A 728 -15.66 13.92 -45.89
CA ALA A 728 -15.65 13.69 -47.32
C ALA A 728 -15.65 15.05 -48.02
N LEU A 729 -14.58 15.36 -48.75
CA LEU A 729 -14.56 16.48 -49.67
C LEU A 729 -15.66 16.22 -50.70
N SER A 730 -16.77 16.95 -50.58
CA SER A 730 -17.80 17.04 -51.58
C SER A 730 -17.17 17.57 -52.87
N SER A 731 -16.85 16.68 -53.80
CA SER A 731 -16.54 17.04 -55.18
C SER A 731 -17.82 17.55 -55.85
N ALA A 732 -18.07 18.84 -55.74
CA ALA A 732 -19.00 19.52 -56.65
C ALA A 732 -18.25 19.77 -57.97
N HIS A 733 -18.35 18.81 -58.89
CA HIS A 733 -18.28 19.10 -60.32
C HIS A 733 -19.65 19.62 -60.74
N ASP A 734 -19.71 20.85 -61.20
CA ASP A 734 -20.75 21.30 -62.13
C ASP A 734 -20.06 21.93 -63.33
N ASP A 735 -19.92 21.10 -64.38
CA ASP A 735 -19.76 21.53 -65.75
C ASP A 735 -21.11 22.08 -66.23
N ALA A 736 -21.15 23.36 -66.59
CA ALA A 736 -22.24 23.95 -67.38
C ALA A 736 -21.67 24.48 -68.69
N ALA A 737 -21.92 23.72 -69.76
CA ALA A 737 -21.67 24.11 -71.14
C ALA A 737 -22.76 25.06 -71.65
N SER A 738 -22.38 26.05 -72.48
CA SER A 738 -23.03 26.46 -73.76
C SER A 738 -22.49 27.80 -74.27
N PRO A 739 -22.53 28.10 -75.58
CA PRO A 739 -22.64 27.22 -76.75
C PRO A 739 -21.34 27.14 -77.59
#